data_AF-A0A2J6TC05-F1
#
_entry.id   AF-A0A2J6TC05-F1
#
_cell.length_a   1.000
_cell.length_b   1.000
_cell.length_c   1.000
_cell.angle_alpha   90.00
_cell.angle_beta   90.00
_cell.angle_gamma   90.00
#
_symmetry.space_group_name_H-M   'P 1'
#
loop_
_entity.id
_entity.type
_entity.pdbx_description
1 polymer ?
#
loop_
_entity_poly.entity_id
_entity_poly.type
_entity_poly.pdbx_seq_one_letter_code
_entity_poly.pdbx_strand_id
1 'polypeptide(L)'
;MENMFDLDRSRLVHQASDGRLHNEHQNHPSQYPPAYEDNRYEAPSGMAPVLLPLLSPRRPNASYAARVPSPPLPSTAARFPSSPLPSTAARFPSPPPFAPRLAPPVASDFRIPSPPRDPRIPLPTTFDQRGKGGKLTNATSRKNPRVHKYEHIPPPDQWTLPPQPPRPSQIIPRKVDIGYSTPLDPADNSSSGWPSHGLKRSEGERTPKRRVVTPTHLTGQPWGSTPTTSVDFSNSSFGSSRSGVLGDKAYQYRPLQDMEFRLVRLLPERKTMIKCEILHSSLENPPRYVALSYAWGDAGNTRKIELEGSLIPISVSLYGALEALRQKAESAMVWVDALCIDQQNRGERTQQVQLMTNIYSTAGSVAIWLGPEEDDSARATDLLRDIADQAKSLERVLSLILSRAQSDLTAVVALFERDYWRRLWVVQEIYNARSIEVYCGSTKLPWKTYQLASQTFSRCRRDLDHALPGSKRDSGRITTSPNQLSASQVLVYQGPASLPDLQSYIGLQEDALLAVLRACRRKITSDAKDKLFGVLGILPEEIRNDSRADYNLLVKDIYTEIVDYLLKTTEHVDVICDAIHFPIHIGSANLPSYVPDWSHIPQTIAIGHAYHFSAGGTTKAKCKFLDERLNKLEMSAIYLDTINIHGVAVGTVCTIGDYLMAFLHWRALLLGSLVDDNETNEWGLLVQEGFCRTISLGQVPAAYNGSNQWLTTTYHIFASLIRKRLPQLPLDLELQKYVDAKVDVKPEECRQFLQKHFGDRMMGRCFCRTEEGRIGMGTGFMLPGDVVVVPLGCSTLVLLRLEGTRCEYRFVGDVYINGYMDGRAVEEWNDGKRELRKYVLH
;
A
#
# COMPACT_ATOMS: atom_id res chain seq x y z
N MET A 1 15.89 -88.61 3.61
CA MET A 1 16.01 -87.51 2.65
C MET A 1 14.99 -86.43 3.03
N GLU A 2 15.15 -85.67 4.13
CA GLU A 2 16.29 -84.83 4.61
C GLU A 2 16.42 -83.49 3.85
N ASN A 3 16.92 -82.35 4.37
CA ASN A 3 17.27 -81.77 5.70
C ASN A 3 17.61 -80.27 5.43
N MET A 4 17.87 -79.28 6.32
CA MET A 4 17.68 -78.87 7.74
C MET A 4 18.14 -77.36 7.75
N PHE A 5 17.94 -76.44 8.72
CA PHE A 5 17.36 -76.37 10.08
C PHE A 5 16.90 -74.88 10.26
N ASP A 6 15.86 -74.53 11.04
CA ASP A 6 15.82 -74.23 12.50
C ASP A 6 16.70 -73.06 12.98
N LEU A 7 16.35 -72.21 13.97
CA LEU A 7 15.17 -71.99 14.87
C LEU A 7 15.24 -70.51 15.38
N ASP A 8 14.35 -69.91 16.19
CA ASP A 8 13.16 -70.33 16.96
C ASP A 8 12.10 -69.19 17.00
N ARG A 9 10.83 -69.53 17.29
CA ARG A 9 9.77 -68.60 17.75
C ARG A 9 8.60 -69.37 18.40
N SER A 10 8.32 -69.16 19.68
CA SER A 10 7.26 -69.90 20.40
C SER A 10 6.74 -69.16 21.66
N ARG A 11 5.49 -69.31 22.16
CA ARG A 11 4.22 -69.93 21.64
C ARG A 11 3.00 -69.54 22.52
N LEU A 12 1.79 -69.49 21.92
CA LEU A 12 0.43 -69.96 22.35
C LEU A 12 -0.13 -69.73 23.79
N VAL A 13 -1.41 -70.00 24.16
CA VAL A 13 -2.80 -69.73 23.65
C VAL A 13 -3.83 -70.66 24.34
N HIS A 14 -4.97 -70.14 24.82
CA HIS A 14 -6.29 -70.79 25.09
C HIS A 14 -7.35 -69.64 25.18
N GLN A 15 -8.61 -69.69 24.69
CA GLN A 15 -9.79 -70.54 24.96
C GLN A 15 -10.28 -70.50 26.43
N ALA A 16 -11.57 -70.40 26.80
CA ALA A 16 -12.88 -70.00 26.20
C ALA A 16 -13.81 -69.57 27.39
N SER A 17 -15.08 -69.13 27.35
CA SER A 17 -16.26 -69.41 26.50
C SER A 17 -17.47 -68.48 26.82
N ASP A 18 -18.45 -68.39 25.90
CA ASP A 18 -19.90 -68.00 25.97
C ASP A 18 -20.50 -66.92 26.93
N GLY A 19 -21.41 -66.10 26.38
CA GLY A 19 -22.39 -65.25 27.09
C GLY A 19 -23.33 -64.48 26.15
N ARG A 20 -24.67 -64.45 26.39
CA ARG A 20 -25.69 -64.05 25.39
C ARG A 20 -26.38 -62.68 25.57
N LEU A 21 -26.91 -62.24 24.42
CA LEU A 21 -27.81 -61.12 24.05
C LEU A 21 -29.11 -60.88 24.87
N HIS A 22 -29.56 -59.61 24.82
CA HIS A 22 -30.95 -59.10 24.58
C HIS A 22 -32.02 -58.86 25.69
N ASN A 23 -32.76 -57.76 25.45
CA ASN A 23 -34.18 -57.42 25.76
C ASN A 23 -34.66 -56.84 27.12
N GLU A 24 -35.94 -56.41 27.10
CA GLU A 24 -36.52 -55.19 27.73
C GLU A 24 -37.42 -55.43 28.97
N HIS A 25 -38.08 -54.35 29.43
CA HIS A 25 -39.27 -54.22 30.32
C HIS A 25 -39.11 -53.98 31.86
N GLN A 26 -39.44 -52.75 32.25
CA GLN A 26 -40.40 -52.31 33.30
C GLN A 26 -40.70 -53.23 34.52
N ASN A 27 -40.50 -52.71 35.75
CA ASN A 27 -41.62 -52.17 36.57
C ASN A 27 -41.20 -51.47 37.90
N HIS A 28 -42.19 -50.80 38.54
CA HIS A 28 -42.12 -49.93 39.75
C HIS A 28 -42.24 -50.69 41.09
N PRO A 29 -42.07 -50.08 42.31
CA PRO A 29 -42.47 -48.73 42.82
C PRO A 29 -41.31 -47.97 43.55
N SER A 30 -41.40 -47.11 44.60
CA SER A 30 -42.49 -46.53 45.44
C SER A 30 -42.13 -45.17 46.12
N GLN A 31 -42.97 -44.16 45.88
CA GLN A 31 -43.62 -43.21 46.83
C GLN A 31 -42.98 -42.78 48.18
N TYR A 32 -42.66 -41.46 48.30
CA TYR A 32 -43.28 -40.41 49.18
C TYR A 32 -43.47 -40.58 50.72
N PRO A 33 -43.71 -39.47 51.52
CA PRO A 33 -43.47 -38.02 51.34
C PRO A 33 -42.64 -37.46 52.56
N PRO A 34 -42.89 -36.34 53.33
CA PRO A 34 -44.03 -35.40 53.48
C PRO A 34 -43.82 -33.99 52.87
N ALA A 35 -44.74 -33.05 53.14
CA ALA A 35 -44.75 -31.65 52.69
C ALA A 35 -45.41 -30.72 53.75
N TYR A 36 -45.68 -29.46 53.39
CA TYR A 36 -46.35 -28.35 54.13
C TYR A 36 -45.52 -27.57 55.16
N GLU A 37 -45.29 -26.27 54.88
CA GLU A 37 -45.98 -25.18 55.58
C GLU A 37 -45.97 -23.87 54.75
N ASP A 38 -46.63 -22.83 55.25
CA ASP A 38 -47.75 -22.20 54.53
C ASP A 38 -47.88 -20.67 54.75
N ASN A 39 -48.24 -19.98 53.66
CA ASN A 39 -49.05 -18.74 53.60
C ASN A 39 -48.57 -17.34 54.06
N ARG A 40 -49.28 -16.37 53.45
CA ARG A 40 -49.54 -14.96 53.84
C ARG A 40 -48.41 -13.93 53.71
N TYR A 41 -48.68 -12.64 53.49
CA TYR A 41 -49.74 -11.84 52.82
C TYR A 41 -49.64 -10.43 53.44
N GLU A 42 -49.38 -9.38 52.65
CA GLU A 42 -50.07 -8.09 52.78
C GLU A 42 -49.80 -7.21 51.55
N ALA A 43 -50.65 -6.19 51.32
CA ALA A 43 -50.68 -5.42 50.06
C ALA A 43 -51.10 -3.93 50.26
N PRO A 44 -51.95 -3.25 49.44
CA PRO A 44 -51.41 -2.21 48.56
C PRO A 44 -52.16 -0.85 48.53
N SER A 45 -51.52 0.15 47.92
CA SER A 45 -52.12 1.33 47.22
C SER A 45 -50.98 2.09 46.50
N GLY A 46 -51.10 2.86 45.40
CA GLY A 46 -52.16 3.30 44.46
C GLY A 46 -51.52 4.40 43.55
N MET A 47 -52.00 4.95 42.43
CA MET A 47 -53.18 4.90 41.51
C MET A 47 -52.71 5.60 40.18
N ALA A 48 -53.35 5.59 39.00
CA ALA A 48 -54.26 4.69 38.26
C ALA A 48 -54.28 5.15 36.76
N PRO A 49 -54.61 4.29 35.76
CA PRO A 49 -54.46 4.61 34.33
C PRO A 49 -55.75 5.12 33.63
N VAL A 50 -55.62 5.72 32.43
CA VAL A 50 -56.77 6.17 31.59
C VAL A 50 -56.69 5.67 30.13
N LEU A 51 -57.60 4.74 29.83
CA LEU A 51 -58.31 4.36 28.59
C LEU A 51 -57.87 4.82 27.17
N LEU A 52 -58.04 3.87 26.23
CA LEU A 52 -58.16 4.05 24.78
C LEU A 52 -59.56 4.55 24.38
N PRO A 53 -59.80 4.90 23.09
CA PRO A 53 -60.47 3.90 22.24
C PRO A 53 -59.88 3.73 20.83
N LEU A 54 -60.32 2.64 20.17
CA LEU A 54 -59.94 2.21 18.81
C LEU A 54 -60.82 2.88 17.73
N LEU A 55 -60.34 2.93 16.47
CA LEU A 55 -61.00 2.34 15.29
C LEU A 55 -60.15 2.47 14.00
N SER A 56 -60.46 1.67 12.99
CA SER A 56 -59.59 1.39 11.83
C SER A 56 -60.12 2.00 10.48
N PRO A 57 -59.81 1.49 9.28
CA PRO A 57 -58.96 2.23 8.32
C PRO A 57 -59.65 2.65 7.01
N ARG A 58 -59.05 3.59 6.25
CA ARG A 58 -59.41 3.87 4.84
C ARG A 58 -58.27 4.47 3.99
N ARG A 59 -58.15 3.94 2.75
CA ARG A 59 -57.59 4.55 1.53
C ARG A 59 -58.74 4.64 0.50
N PRO A 60 -58.58 5.20 -0.72
CA PRO A 60 -57.74 6.31 -1.21
C PRO A 60 -58.59 7.40 -1.94
N ASN A 61 -57.99 8.48 -2.49
CA ASN A 61 -58.09 8.90 -3.92
C ASN A 61 -57.79 10.39 -4.23
N ALA A 62 -57.45 10.63 -5.51
CA ALA A 62 -57.74 11.81 -6.35
C ALA A 62 -57.03 13.17 -6.11
N SER A 63 -56.02 13.43 -6.97
CA SER A 63 -55.86 14.60 -7.86
C SER A 63 -56.29 16.03 -7.45
N TYR A 64 -55.40 17.01 -7.68
CA TYR A 64 -55.69 18.19 -8.54
C TYR A 64 -54.38 18.70 -9.18
N ALA A 65 -54.45 19.61 -10.17
CA ALA A 65 -53.36 19.87 -11.10
C ALA A 65 -53.03 21.35 -11.40
N ALA A 66 -51.76 21.56 -11.80
CA ALA A 66 -51.21 22.64 -12.65
C ALA A 66 -51.26 24.11 -12.18
N ARG A 67 -50.10 24.79 -12.23
CA ARG A 67 -49.71 25.73 -13.33
C ARG A 67 -48.30 26.33 -13.14
N VAL A 68 -47.74 26.85 -14.23
CA VAL A 68 -46.46 27.62 -14.29
C VAL A 68 -46.78 29.00 -14.87
N PRO A 69 -46.11 30.08 -14.40
CA PRO A 69 -45.48 31.00 -15.37
C PRO A 69 -44.11 31.57 -14.89
N SER A 70 -43.45 32.34 -15.75
CA SER A 70 -42.19 33.08 -15.50
C SER A 70 -42.20 34.39 -16.32
N PRO A 71 -41.06 35.11 -16.45
CA PRO A 71 -40.56 36.23 -15.62
C PRO A 71 -41.04 37.62 -16.13
N PRO A 72 -40.47 38.77 -15.65
CA PRO A 72 -39.45 39.46 -16.48
C PRO A 72 -38.39 40.31 -15.72
N LEU A 73 -37.42 40.88 -16.47
CA LEU A 73 -36.48 41.98 -16.11
C LEU A 73 -37.00 43.33 -16.70
N PRO A 74 -36.49 44.53 -16.31
CA PRO A 74 -35.46 45.20 -17.15
C PRO A 74 -34.55 46.34 -16.54
N SER A 75 -33.35 46.50 -17.13
CA SER A 75 -32.63 47.73 -17.58
C SER A 75 -32.39 49.03 -16.74
N THR A 76 -31.10 49.34 -16.49
CA THR A 76 -30.30 50.60 -16.78
C THR A 76 -30.81 52.04 -16.52
N ALA A 77 -29.92 52.95 -16.04
CA ALA A 77 -29.27 54.04 -16.85
C ALA A 77 -28.46 55.13 -16.06
N ALA A 78 -27.46 55.75 -16.73
CA ALA A 78 -26.90 57.13 -16.52
C ALA A 78 -26.10 57.46 -15.20
N ARG A 79 -25.16 58.44 -15.13
CA ARG A 79 -24.46 59.36 -16.09
C ARG A 79 -23.12 59.90 -15.47
N PHE A 80 -22.20 60.43 -16.30
CA PHE A 80 -20.93 61.12 -15.91
C PHE A 80 -21.13 62.63 -15.58
N PRO A 81 -20.17 63.34 -14.89
CA PRO A 81 -19.14 64.13 -15.60
C PRO A 81 -17.75 64.43 -14.91
N SER A 82 -16.67 64.38 -15.70
CA SER A 82 -15.44 65.24 -15.77
C SER A 82 -14.61 65.79 -14.56
N SER A 83 -13.29 65.45 -14.56
CA SER A 83 -12.08 66.33 -14.43
C SER A 83 -11.75 67.08 -13.11
N PRO A 84 -10.50 67.59 -12.86
CA PRO A 84 -9.22 67.55 -13.62
C PRO A 84 -7.96 67.05 -12.83
N LEU A 85 -6.75 67.19 -13.41
CA LEU A 85 -5.40 66.84 -12.88
C LEU A 85 -4.72 67.97 -12.06
N PRO A 86 -3.72 67.66 -11.19
CA PRO A 86 -2.27 67.88 -11.50
C PRO A 86 -1.34 66.75 -10.96
N SER A 87 -0.38 66.14 -11.67
CA SER A 87 0.88 66.63 -12.28
C SER A 87 2.07 66.93 -11.33
N THR A 88 3.04 66.01 -11.23
CA THR A 88 4.51 66.25 -11.06
C THR A 88 5.29 64.95 -11.37
N ALA A 89 6.60 65.00 -11.71
CA ALA A 89 7.30 63.83 -12.29
C ALA A 89 8.84 63.77 -12.12
N ALA A 90 9.36 62.53 -12.06
CA ALA A 90 10.73 62.08 -12.44
C ALA A 90 10.63 60.55 -12.75
N ARG A 91 11.13 59.96 -13.86
CA ARG A 91 12.49 59.87 -14.46
C ARG A 91 13.48 59.17 -13.51
N PHE A 92 14.22 58.10 -13.86
CA PHE A 92 14.63 57.42 -15.12
C PHE A 92 14.99 55.92 -14.80
N PRO A 93 15.51 55.05 -15.70
CA PRO A 93 15.52 54.97 -17.19
C PRO A 93 14.96 53.61 -17.73
N SER A 94 15.09 53.35 -19.04
CA SER A 94 14.73 52.08 -19.69
C SER A 94 15.91 51.44 -20.44
N PRO A 95 16.01 50.10 -20.57
CA PRO A 95 17.05 49.42 -21.35
C PRO A 95 16.78 49.43 -22.88
N PRO A 96 17.80 49.20 -23.73
CA PRO A 96 17.71 49.39 -25.19
C PRO A 96 17.20 48.14 -25.96
N PRO A 97 16.63 48.32 -27.17
CA PRO A 97 16.26 47.24 -28.07
C PRO A 97 17.45 46.69 -28.89
N PHE A 98 17.44 45.40 -29.19
CA PHE A 98 18.41 44.76 -30.10
C PHE A 98 17.94 44.76 -31.56
N ALA A 99 18.88 44.91 -32.49
CA ALA A 99 18.62 44.93 -33.93
C ALA A 99 18.79 43.54 -34.57
N PRO A 100 18.05 43.20 -35.66
CA PRO A 100 18.17 41.92 -36.35
C PRO A 100 19.44 41.84 -37.22
N ARG A 101 20.04 40.64 -37.32
CA ARG A 101 21.13 40.37 -38.27
C ARG A 101 21.05 38.97 -38.90
N LEU A 102 20.94 38.98 -40.23
CA LEU A 102 21.69 38.16 -41.21
C LEU A 102 21.71 36.63 -41.04
N ALA A 103 21.07 35.92 -41.98
CA ALA A 103 21.48 34.58 -42.40
C ALA A 103 22.58 34.67 -43.47
N PRO A 104 23.60 33.78 -43.43
CA PRO A 104 23.85 32.86 -44.56
C PRO A 104 24.50 31.51 -44.11
N PRO A 105 24.92 30.60 -45.00
CA PRO A 105 24.52 30.31 -46.40
C PRO A 105 24.03 28.85 -46.59
N VAL A 106 23.71 28.47 -47.83
CA VAL A 106 23.54 27.08 -48.28
C VAL A 106 24.72 26.67 -49.16
N ALA A 107 25.34 25.50 -48.92
CA ALA A 107 25.86 24.54 -49.92
C ALA A 107 26.93 23.59 -49.33
N SER A 108 26.79 22.28 -49.57
CA SER A 108 27.74 21.45 -50.35
C SER A 108 27.51 19.95 -50.12
N ASP A 109 27.57 19.14 -51.17
CA ASP A 109 27.44 17.67 -51.11
C ASP A 109 28.57 16.98 -50.35
N PHE A 110 28.26 15.86 -49.68
CA PHE A 110 29.24 14.81 -49.39
C PHE A 110 28.72 13.44 -49.85
N ARG A 111 29.56 12.73 -50.62
CA ARG A 111 29.20 11.48 -51.31
C ARG A 111 29.55 10.24 -50.50
N ILE A 112 28.79 9.18 -50.74
CA ILE A 112 29.05 7.80 -50.28
C ILE A 112 30.32 7.24 -50.97
N PRO A 113 31.23 6.58 -50.23
CA PRO A 113 32.23 5.67 -50.78
C PRO A 113 31.96 4.20 -50.37
N SER A 114 32.03 3.29 -51.33
CA SER A 114 31.99 1.81 -51.14
C SER A 114 32.79 1.14 -52.28
N PRO A 115 33.17 -0.16 -52.22
CA PRO A 115 34.38 -0.60 -51.53
C PRO A 115 35.34 -1.45 -52.41
N PRO A 116 36.57 -1.74 -51.95
CA PRO A 116 37.39 -2.86 -52.43
C PRO A 116 37.21 -4.09 -51.49
N ARG A 117 36.68 -5.24 -51.93
CA ARG A 117 37.21 -6.29 -52.83
C ARG A 117 38.03 -7.39 -52.11
N ASP A 118 37.42 -8.56 -52.03
CA ASP A 118 37.94 -9.88 -51.58
C ASP A 118 38.92 -10.54 -52.57
N PRO A 119 39.83 -11.41 -52.08
CA PRO A 119 40.14 -12.66 -52.78
C PRO A 119 40.27 -13.93 -51.90
N ARG A 120 39.18 -14.69 -51.81
CA ARG A 120 39.00 -16.15 -51.61
C ARG A 120 40.20 -17.09 -51.30
N ILE A 121 40.03 -17.88 -50.23
CA ILE A 121 40.11 -19.36 -50.11
C ILE A 121 41.38 -20.10 -50.64
N PRO A 122 42.05 -20.89 -49.78
CA PRO A 122 42.02 -22.36 -49.97
C PRO A 122 41.79 -23.21 -48.70
N LEU A 123 40.93 -24.23 -48.83
CA LEU A 123 40.95 -25.51 -48.09
C LEU A 123 42.16 -26.37 -48.57
N PRO A 124 42.69 -27.42 -47.88
CA PRO A 124 41.87 -28.54 -47.39
C PRO A 124 42.39 -29.52 -46.26
N THR A 125 41.48 -30.37 -45.78
CA THR A 125 41.59 -31.83 -45.44
C THR A 125 42.69 -32.46 -44.52
N THR A 126 42.20 -32.96 -43.36
CA THR A 126 42.24 -34.38 -42.84
C THR A 126 43.49 -35.10 -42.28
N PHE A 127 43.20 -36.02 -41.33
CA PHE A 127 43.91 -37.27 -40.94
C PHE A 127 45.22 -37.15 -40.12
N ASP A 128 45.61 -38.05 -39.20
CA ASP A 128 45.03 -39.31 -38.62
C ASP A 128 45.70 -39.63 -37.23
N GLN A 129 45.48 -40.69 -36.42
CA GLN A 129 44.60 -41.88 -36.35
C GLN A 129 44.53 -42.41 -34.88
N ARG A 130 43.52 -43.23 -34.52
CA ARG A 130 43.41 -44.14 -33.32
C ARG A 130 43.11 -43.45 -31.97
N GLY A 131 42.31 -44.01 -31.05
CA GLY A 131 41.54 -45.29 -30.98
C GLY A 131 41.68 -45.94 -29.58
N LYS A 132 40.71 -46.66 -28.96
CA LYS A 132 39.37 -47.20 -29.31
C LYS A 132 38.50 -47.08 -28.02
N GLY A 133 37.18 -46.82 -28.02
CA GLY A 133 36.07 -47.74 -28.34
C GLY A 133 35.62 -48.57 -27.11
N GLY A 134 34.33 -48.78 -26.77
CA GLY A 134 33.06 -48.22 -27.28
C GLY A 134 31.87 -49.22 -27.22
N LYS A 135 30.69 -48.79 -26.72
CA LYS A 135 29.36 -49.41 -26.99
C LYS A 135 28.20 -48.52 -26.48
N LEU A 136 27.03 -48.61 -27.14
CA LEU A 136 25.79 -47.87 -26.83
C LEU A 136 24.70 -48.80 -26.26
N THR A 137 23.70 -48.26 -25.55
CA THR A 137 22.27 -48.61 -25.75
C THR A 137 21.28 -47.57 -25.15
N ASN A 138 20.39 -47.06 -26.00
CA ASN A 138 18.94 -46.82 -25.86
C ASN A 138 18.28 -46.17 -24.60
N ALA A 139 17.55 -45.07 -24.84
CA ALA A 139 16.11 -44.79 -24.59
C ALA A 139 15.40 -45.26 -23.27
N THR A 140 14.44 -44.52 -22.67
CA THR A 140 13.13 -44.16 -23.27
C THR A 140 12.30 -43.11 -22.48
N SER A 141 11.51 -42.32 -23.22
CA SER A 141 10.08 -41.94 -23.05
C SER A 141 9.44 -41.88 -21.63
N ARG A 142 8.60 -40.89 -21.29
CA ARG A 142 7.14 -40.73 -21.62
C ARG A 142 6.63 -39.41 -21.01
N LYS A 143 5.52 -38.74 -21.42
CA LYS A 143 4.55 -38.88 -22.54
C LYS A 143 3.74 -37.56 -22.63
N ASN A 144 3.29 -37.17 -23.83
CA ASN A 144 2.25 -36.15 -24.03
C ASN A 144 1.27 -36.60 -25.15
N PRO A 145 -0.07 -36.54 -24.96
CA PRO A 145 -1.09 -36.71 -26.00
C PRO A 145 -1.78 -35.36 -26.32
N ARG A 146 -2.40 -35.13 -27.50
CA ARG A 146 -2.33 -35.78 -28.81
C ARG A 146 -2.86 -34.75 -29.83
N VAL A 147 -2.20 -34.57 -30.97
CA VAL A 147 -2.71 -33.73 -32.08
C VAL A 147 -3.46 -34.62 -33.09
N HIS A 148 -4.60 -34.14 -33.60
CA HIS A 148 -5.27 -34.73 -34.76
C HIS A 148 -5.02 -33.90 -36.02
N LYS A 149 -5.18 -34.53 -37.20
CA LYS A 149 -4.57 -34.10 -38.46
C LYS A 149 -5.36 -33.02 -39.21
N TYR A 150 -4.65 -32.29 -40.06
CA TYR A 150 -5.19 -31.60 -41.24
C TYR A 150 -5.65 -32.60 -42.32
N GLU A 151 -6.61 -32.19 -43.14
CA GLU A 151 -6.94 -32.80 -44.44
C GLU A 151 -6.84 -31.76 -45.57
N HIS A 152 -6.68 -32.21 -46.81
CA HIS A 152 -6.48 -31.36 -48.01
C HIS A 152 -7.79 -31.08 -48.75
N ILE A 153 -7.98 -29.83 -49.21
CA ILE A 153 -8.96 -29.44 -50.25
C ILE A 153 -8.27 -28.43 -51.22
N PRO A 154 -8.54 -28.44 -52.55
CA PRO A 154 -7.75 -27.73 -53.57
C PRO A 154 -8.30 -26.35 -54.02
N PRO A 155 -7.53 -25.56 -54.81
CA PRO A 155 -8.00 -24.36 -55.56
C PRO A 155 -8.80 -24.73 -56.83
N PRO A 156 -9.38 -23.80 -57.65
CA PRO A 156 -9.10 -22.35 -57.79
C PRO A 156 -10.32 -21.40 -58.02
N ASP A 157 -10.03 -20.20 -58.54
CA ASP A 157 -10.82 -19.29 -59.42
C ASP A 157 -11.56 -18.01 -58.93
N GLN A 158 -10.92 -16.87 -59.25
CA GLN A 158 -11.39 -15.63 -59.94
C GLN A 158 -12.68 -14.84 -59.58
N TRP A 159 -12.59 -13.52 -59.79
CA TRP A 159 -13.64 -12.46 -59.75
C TRP A 159 -14.22 -12.16 -58.34
N THR A 160 -14.54 -10.93 -57.91
CA THR A 160 -14.52 -9.59 -58.56
C THR A 160 -14.29 -8.48 -57.51
N LEU A 161 -13.84 -7.28 -57.93
CA LEU A 161 -13.80 -6.08 -57.07
C LEU A 161 -15.19 -5.42 -56.94
N PRO A 162 -15.67 -5.09 -55.73
CA PRO A 162 -16.78 -4.15 -55.52
C PRO A 162 -16.39 -2.69 -55.85
N PRO A 163 -17.34 -1.81 -56.19
CA PRO A 163 -17.05 -0.44 -56.62
C PRO A 163 -16.71 0.53 -55.48
N GLN A 164 -15.91 1.55 -55.80
CA GLN A 164 -15.71 2.72 -54.94
C GLN A 164 -17.02 3.53 -54.80
N PRO A 165 -17.45 3.92 -53.59
CA PRO A 165 -18.53 4.88 -53.42
C PRO A 165 -18.09 6.29 -53.86
N PRO A 166 -19.00 7.14 -54.37
CA PRO A 166 -18.67 8.44 -54.94
C PRO A 166 -18.30 9.49 -53.89
N ARG A 167 -17.45 10.45 -54.25
CA ARG A 167 -17.22 11.68 -53.47
C ARG A 167 -18.23 12.78 -53.85
N PRO A 168 -19.00 13.35 -52.90
CA PRO A 168 -19.74 14.58 -53.12
C PRO A 168 -18.92 15.82 -52.67
N SER A 169 -18.71 16.74 -53.61
CA SER A 169 -18.51 18.20 -53.47
C SER A 169 -18.28 18.85 -52.10
N GLN A 170 -17.25 19.71 -52.03
CA GLN A 170 -17.03 20.71 -50.98
C GLN A 170 -18.19 21.71 -50.85
N ILE A 171 -18.58 22.07 -49.62
CA ILE A 171 -19.39 23.27 -49.32
C ILE A 171 -18.83 23.95 -48.07
N ILE A 172 -18.42 25.22 -48.21
CA ILE A 172 -17.85 26.11 -47.18
C ILE A 172 -18.20 27.55 -47.58
N PRO A 173 -18.52 28.53 -46.69
CA PRO A 173 -18.83 28.44 -45.24
C PRO A 173 -20.17 29.14 -44.87
N ARG A 174 -20.56 29.03 -43.59
CA ARG A 174 -20.91 30.23 -42.79
C ARG A 174 -20.30 30.14 -41.38
N LYS A 175 -19.70 31.24 -40.93
CA LYS A 175 -19.20 31.43 -39.55
C LYS A 175 -20.36 31.64 -38.57
N VAL A 176 -20.20 31.11 -37.36
CA VAL A 176 -20.71 31.73 -36.13
C VAL A 176 -19.56 31.68 -35.12
N ASP A 177 -19.10 32.84 -34.66
CA ASP A 177 -18.01 32.94 -33.69
C ASP A 177 -18.57 32.90 -32.27
N ILE A 178 -18.03 32.02 -31.41
CA ILE A 178 -18.23 32.05 -29.95
C ILE A 178 -16.84 31.94 -29.31
N GLY A 179 -16.36 33.06 -28.74
CA GLY A 179 -15.02 33.14 -28.16
C GLY A 179 -14.97 32.67 -26.71
N TYR A 180 -13.98 31.85 -26.38
CA TYR A 180 -13.58 31.60 -25.00
C TYR A 180 -12.62 32.70 -24.53
N SER A 181 -12.90 33.29 -23.37
CA SER A 181 -12.07 34.32 -22.75
C SER A 181 -11.16 33.73 -21.67
N THR A 182 -9.86 34.01 -21.76
CA THR A 182 -8.88 33.72 -20.70
C THR A 182 -9.07 34.64 -19.49
N PRO A 183 -8.92 34.13 -18.26
CA PRO A 183 -8.65 34.97 -17.09
C PRO A 183 -7.21 35.50 -17.12
N LEU A 184 -7.02 36.71 -16.59
CA LEU A 184 -5.72 37.32 -16.25
C LEU A 184 -5.72 37.64 -14.76
N ASP A 185 -4.54 37.59 -14.15
CA ASP A 185 -4.20 38.31 -12.90
C ASP A 185 -4.48 39.84 -13.07
N PRO A 186 -4.70 40.66 -12.00
CA PRO A 186 -3.84 40.69 -10.81
C PRO A 186 -4.49 41.13 -9.46
N ALA A 187 -3.63 41.55 -8.52
CA ALA A 187 -3.86 41.78 -7.10
C ALA A 187 -4.49 43.14 -6.68
N ASP A 188 -4.74 43.25 -5.36
CA ASP A 188 -4.79 44.43 -4.48
C ASP A 188 -5.57 45.71 -4.91
N ASN A 189 -6.51 46.16 -4.06
CA ASN A 189 -6.14 46.90 -2.83
C ASN A 189 -7.34 47.07 -1.86
N SER A 190 -7.27 48.04 -0.93
CA SER A 190 -7.96 48.05 0.36
C SER A 190 -8.66 49.39 0.72
N SER A 191 -9.20 49.48 1.96
CA SER A 191 -9.79 50.67 2.63
C SER A 191 -11.25 51.05 2.22
N SER A 192 -12.08 51.73 3.02
CA SER A 192 -12.14 51.93 4.50
C SER A 192 -13.49 52.58 4.91
N GLY A 193 -13.84 52.59 6.21
CA GLY A 193 -14.98 53.35 6.74
C GLY A 193 -15.22 53.21 8.26
N TRP A 194 -15.30 54.32 9.00
CA TRP A 194 -15.59 54.42 10.44
C TRP A 194 -16.92 55.18 10.68
N PRO A 195 -17.54 55.09 11.89
CA PRO A 195 -17.36 56.11 12.96
C PRO A 195 -17.23 55.51 14.39
N SER A 196 -16.31 55.98 15.26
CA SER A 196 -16.48 57.03 16.31
C SER A 196 -17.58 56.75 17.37
N HIS A 197 -17.47 56.99 18.68
CA HIS A 197 -16.62 57.87 19.52
C HIS A 197 -16.57 57.35 21.00
N GLY A 198 -15.59 57.74 21.84
CA GLY A 198 -15.70 57.62 23.31
C GLY A 198 -14.39 57.78 24.12
N LEU A 199 -14.27 58.81 24.97
CA LEU A 199 -13.07 59.10 25.81
C LEU A 199 -13.26 58.65 27.27
N LYS A 200 -12.18 58.18 27.94
CA LYS A 200 -11.50 58.91 29.06
C LYS A 200 -10.32 58.15 29.71
N ARG A 201 -9.52 58.88 30.50
CA ARG A 201 -8.36 58.44 31.31
C ARG A 201 -8.76 57.97 32.71
N SER A 202 -7.92 57.13 33.35
CA SER A 202 -7.40 57.37 34.71
C SER A 202 -6.22 56.44 35.06
N GLU A 203 -5.31 56.91 35.92
CA GLU A 203 -4.23 56.12 36.55
C GLU A 203 -4.76 55.42 37.83
N GLY A 204 -4.05 54.42 38.38
CA GLY A 204 -4.45 53.79 39.64
C GLY A 204 -3.59 52.59 40.08
N GLU A 205 -2.82 52.78 41.15
CA GLU A 205 -1.87 51.82 41.74
C GLU A 205 -2.54 50.77 42.68
N ARG A 206 -1.82 49.67 42.97
CA ARG A 206 -1.92 48.75 44.15
C ARG A 206 -2.66 47.40 44.04
N THR A 207 -1.99 46.39 44.58
CA THR A 207 -2.45 45.04 45.01
C THR A 207 -2.91 45.13 46.51
N PRO A 208 -3.54 44.12 47.21
CA PRO A 208 -3.18 42.68 47.19
C PRO A 208 -4.19 41.57 47.66
N LYS A 209 -3.74 40.29 47.51
CA LYS A 209 -3.95 39.08 48.38
C LYS A 209 -5.35 38.41 48.61
N ARG A 210 -5.39 37.10 48.26
CA ARG A 210 -6.03 35.93 48.97
C ARG A 210 -7.57 35.88 49.18
N ARG A 211 -8.26 34.74 49.41
CA ARG A 211 -8.13 33.27 49.12
C ARG A 211 -9.39 32.55 49.70
N VAL A 212 -9.73 31.31 49.27
CA VAL A 212 -10.77 30.38 49.83
C VAL A 212 -12.22 30.74 49.38
N VAL A 213 -12.99 29.98 48.55
CA VAL A 213 -13.56 28.59 48.62
C VAL A 213 -14.81 28.55 49.55
N THR A 214 -16.03 28.07 49.23
CA THR A 214 -16.64 26.91 48.48
C THR A 214 -18.15 27.23 48.19
N PRO A 215 -19.05 26.38 47.61
CA PRO A 215 -19.01 25.39 46.51
C PRO A 215 -20.24 25.46 45.51
N THR A 216 -20.47 24.37 44.74
CA THR A 216 -21.73 23.77 44.20
C THR A 216 -22.28 24.07 42.77
N HIS A 217 -22.49 22.94 42.05
CA HIS A 217 -23.41 22.60 40.92
C HIS A 217 -23.30 23.17 39.48
N LEU A 218 -22.85 22.28 38.58
CA LEU A 218 -23.42 21.89 37.26
C LEU A 218 -24.03 22.95 36.30
N THR A 219 -23.48 23.06 35.07
CA THR A 219 -24.03 22.47 33.82
C THR A 219 -23.32 22.97 32.54
N GLY A 220 -23.33 22.14 31.49
CA GLY A 220 -23.43 22.53 30.06
C GLY A 220 -22.36 23.40 29.37
N GLN A 221 -21.55 22.79 28.50
CA GLN A 221 -20.94 23.45 27.33
C GLN A 221 -21.28 22.71 26.02
N PRO A 222 -21.57 23.44 24.91
CA PRO A 222 -21.39 22.97 23.54
C PRO A 222 -19.99 23.34 22.99
N TRP A 223 -19.44 22.50 22.11
CA TRP A 223 -18.18 22.76 21.39
C TRP A 223 -18.39 23.46 20.04
N GLY A 224 -17.34 24.11 19.53
CA GLY A 224 -17.26 24.61 18.16
C GLY A 224 -15.83 24.89 17.70
N SER A 225 -15.34 24.07 16.76
CA SER A 225 -14.26 24.32 15.80
C SER A 225 -12.85 24.71 16.30
N THR A 226 -11.86 23.85 16.01
CA THR A 226 -10.42 24.21 15.95
C THR A 226 -9.79 23.75 14.62
N PRO A 227 -8.77 24.44 14.09
CA PRO A 227 -8.22 24.16 12.75
C PRO A 227 -7.09 23.12 12.76
N THR A 228 -6.92 22.41 11.64
CA THR A 228 -5.78 21.51 11.41
C THR A 228 -4.52 22.30 11.04
N THR A 229 -3.48 22.24 11.87
CA THR A 229 -2.15 22.79 11.55
C THR A 229 -1.16 21.67 11.21
N SER A 230 -0.59 21.70 10.01
CA SER A 230 0.63 20.95 9.68
C SER A 230 1.79 21.48 10.52
N VAL A 231 2.61 20.58 11.08
CA VAL A 231 3.78 20.94 11.90
C VAL A 231 5.04 20.34 11.25
N ASP A 232 5.99 21.20 10.89
CA ASP A 232 7.30 20.80 10.36
C ASP A 232 8.20 20.26 11.49
N PHE A 233 8.33 18.94 11.57
CA PHE A 233 9.19 18.25 12.54
C PHE A 233 10.68 18.28 12.12
N SER A 234 11.25 19.46 11.98
CA SER A 234 12.68 19.65 11.62
C SER A 234 13.46 20.60 12.54
N ASN A 235 12.82 21.27 13.51
CA ASN A 235 13.46 22.15 14.48
C ASN A 235 13.02 21.84 15.91
N SER A 236 13.76 20.97 16.61
CA SER A 236 13.75 20.92 18.07
C SER A 236 14.63 22.06 18.62
N SER A 237 14.11 22.84 19.57
CA SER A 237 14.75 24.05 20.10
C SER A 237 15.87 23.75 21.11
N PHE A 238 16.90 23.01 20.68
CA PHE A 238 18.14 22.84 21.44
C PHE A 238 19.01 24.10 21.39
N GLY A 239 19.47 24.56 22.56
CA GLY A 239 20.36 25.72 22.71
C GLY A 239 21.80 25.46 22.24
N SER A 240 22.00 25.42 20.91
CA SER A 240 23.30 25.29 20.23
C SER A 240 24.23 24.26 20.88
N SER A 241 23.82 22.99 20.84
CA SER A 241 24.75 21.88 21.10
C SER A 241 25.72 21.72 19.93
N ARG A 242 26.95 21.30 20.26
CA ARG A 242 27.99 20.96 19.27
C ARG A 242 28.04 19.43 19.18
N SER A 243 28.32 18.89 18.00
CA SER A 243 28.63 17.47 17.82
C SER A 243 29.74 17.03 18.78
N GLY A 244 29.65 15.78 19.23
CA GLY A 244 30.52 15.17 20.23
C GLY A 244 29.99 15.22 21.66
N VAL A 245 28.77 15.74 21.92
CA VAL A 245 28.27 15.91 23.30
C VAL A 245 26.79 15.53 23.47
N LEU A 246 26.51 14.70 24.48
CA LEU A 246 25.18 14.19 24.85
C LEU A 246 24.54 15.02 25.98
N GLY A 247 23.22 15.20 25.91
CA GLY A 247 22.43 16.01 26.85
C GLY A 247 22.74 17.51 26.77
N ASP A 248 22.53 18.23 27.87
CA ASP A 248 22.89 19.65 28.03
C ASP A 248 24.41 19.83 28.21
N LYS A 249 25.18 19.32 27.24
CA LYS A 249 26.66 19.31 27.18
C LYS A 249 27.33 18.58 28.36
N ALA A 250 26.67 17.55 28.90
CA ALA A 250 27.10 16.89 30.14
C ALA A 250 28.02 15.66 29.94
N TYR A 251 27.93 14.95 28.81
CA TYR A 251 28.83 13.82 28.49
C TYR A 251 29.46 14.00 27.11
N GLN A 252 30.78 13.95 27.03
CA GLN A 252 31.52 14.10 25.77
C GLN A 252 31.92 12.73 25.20
N TYR A 253 31.50 12.45 23.97
CA TYR A 253 31.89 11.24 23.26
C TYR A 253 33.37 11.27 22.86
N ARG A 254 34.02 10.12 22.98
CA ARG A 254 35.32 9.84 22.33
C ARG A 254 35.05 9.37 20.90
N PRO A 255 35.79 9.82 19.88
CA PRO A 255 35.64 9.33 18.51
C PRO A 255 35.80 7.81 18.43
N LEU A 256 35.08 7.17 17.52
CA LEU A 256 35.23 5.75 17.18
C LEU A 256 36.23 5.58 16.04
N GLN A 257 36.96 4.47 16.06
CA GLN A 257 37.75 3.98 14.93
C GLN A 257 36.87 3.16 13.97
N ASP A 258 37.41 2.75 12.82
CA ASP A 258 36.71 1.80 11.95
C ASP A 258 36.49 0.45 12.65
N MET A 259 35.33 -0.16 12.42
CA MET A 259 34.84 -1.37 13.10
C MET A 259 34.67 -1.27 14.63
N GLU A 260 34.94 -0.11 15.25
CA GLU A 260 34.55 0.14 16.64
C GLU A 260 33.06 0.50 16.76
N PHE A 261 32.50 0.12 17.91
CA PHE A 261 31.17 0.52 18.36
C PHE A 261 31.18 0.71 19.89
N ARG A 262 30.20 1.42 20.43
CA ARG A 262 30.07 1.60 21.90
C ARG A 262 29.05 0.62 22.47
N LEU A 263 29.26 0.23 23.72
CA LEU A 263 28.33 -0.53 24.55
C LEU A 263 28.08 0.22 25.86
N VAL A 264 26.84 0.20 26.34
CA VAL A 264 26.45 0.67 27.66
C VAL A 264 26.58 -0.49 28.64
N ARG A 265 27.41 -0.34 29.67
CA ARG A 265 27.35 -1.20 30.86
C ARG A 265 26.30 -0.61 31.80
N LEU A 266 25.17 -1.29 31.88
CA LEU A 266 24.07 -1.00 32.80
C LEU A 266 24.38 -1.62 34.17
N LEU A 267 24.57 -0.77 35.19
CA LEU A 267 24.98 -1.21 36.53
C LEU A 267 23.78 -1.82 37.32
N PRO A 268 24.05 -2.66 38.35
CA PRO A 268 23.00 -3.46 39.00
C PRO A 268 22.03 -2.62 39.82
N GLU A 269 20.85 -3.20 40.11
CA GLU A 269 19.79 -2.61 40.94
C GLU A 269 20.17 -2.48 42.43
N ARG A 270 21.08 -1.54 42.72
CA ARG A 270 21.51 -1.16 44.08
C ARG A 270 21.04 0.24 44.50
N LYS A 271 20.43 0.99 43.57
CA LYS A 271 19.88 2.33 43.75
C LYS A 271 18.65 2.49 42.83
N THR A 272 17.78 3.43 43.16
CA THR A 272 16.61 3.79 42.34
C THR A 272 17.02 4.31 40.97
N MET A 273 17.94 5.29 40.95
CA MET A 273 18.52 5.86 39.73
C MET A 273 19.30 4.82 38.92
N ILE A 274 19.00 4.71 37.62
CA ILE A 274 19.80 3.94 36.66
C ILE A 274 21.19 4.58 36.51
N LYS A 275 22.23 3.75 36.57
CA LYS A 275 23.64 4.12 36.37
C LYS A 275 24.25 3.36 35.21
N CYS A 276 25.04 4.06 34.41
CA CYS A 276 25.64 3.56 33.17
C CYS A 276 27.12 3.96 33.04
N GLU A 277 27.89 3.11 32.36
CA GLU A 277 29.25 3.39 31.86
C GLU A 277 29.26 3.14 30.35
N ILE A 278 30.03 3.89 29.56
CA ILE A 278 30.23 3.62 28.12
C ILE A 278 31.59 2.95 27.90
N LEU A 279 31.57 1.92 27.06
CA LEU A 279 32.73 1.10 26.72
C LEU A 279 32.86 1.02 25.20
N HIS A 280 34.03 1.36 24.68
CA HIS A 280 34.38 1.08 23.28
C HIS A 280 34.67 -0.43 23.12
N SER A 281 34.36 -1.00 21.96
CA SER A 281 34.63 -2.39 21.60
C SER A 281 34.80 -2.52 20.09
N SER A 282 35.58 -3.51 19.63
CA SER A 282 35.67 -3.88 18.20
C SER A 282 34.60 -4.92 17.86
N LEU A 283 34.03 -4.82 16.66
CA LEU A 283 33.13 -5.83 16.09
C LEU A 283 33.83 -7.12 15.63
N GLU A 284 35.16 -7.14 15.58
CA GLU A 284 35.95 -8.35 15.26
C GLU A 284 35.95 -9.37 16.40
N ASN A 285 35.96 -8.89 17.65
CA ASN A 285 35.92 -9.71 18.86
C ASN A 285 35.06 -9.03 19.95
N PRO A 286 33.73 -8.91 19.73
CA PRO A 286 32.86 -8.22 20.65
C PRO A 286 32.62 -9.06 21.93
N PRO A 287 32.49 -8.43 23.11
CA PRO A 287 32.04 -9.13 24.31
C PRO A 287 30.59 -9.61 24.14
N ARG A 288 30.06 -10.43 25.05
CA ARG A 288 28.63 -10.80 25.02
C ARG A 288 27.77 -9.62 25.48
N TYR A 289 26.92 -9.10 24.58
CA TYR A 289 25.95 -8.04 24.87
C TYR A 289 24.53 -8.38 24.37
N VAL A 290 23.56 -7.58 24.80
CA VAL A 290 22.17 -7.56 24.32
C VAL A 290 21.97 -6.32 23.44
N ALA A 291 21.40 -6.45 22.25
CA ALA A 291 20.99 -5.28 21.46
C ALA A 291 19.53 -4.92 21.78
N LEU A 292 19.25 -3.64 22.06
CA LEU A 292 17.91 -3.15 22.39
C LEU A 292 17.19 -2.63 21.15
N SER A 293 16.05 -3.27 20.84
CA SER A 293 15.08 -2.87 19.82
C SER A 293 13.85 -2.24 20.49
N TYR A 294 13.54 -0.97 20.21
CA TYR A 294 12.49 -0.25 20.92
C TYR A 294 11.86 0.91 20.13
N ALA A 295 10.66 1.34 20.50
CA ALA A 295 10.10 2.62 20.03
C ALA A 295 10.67 3.78 20.85
N TRP A 296 11.26 4.80 20.21
CA TRP A 296 11.87 5.93 20.93
C TRP A 296 10.87 6.70 21.82
N GLY A 297 9.60 6.76 21.42
CA GLY A 297 8.53 7.46 22.14
C GLY A 297 8.58 8.98 21.93
N ASP A 298 7.85 9.71 22.78
CA ASP A 298 7.94 11.18 22.82
C ASP A 298 9.32 11.63 23.32
N ALA A 299 10.01 12.42 22.49
CA ALA A 299 11.33 12.97 22.79
C ALA A 299 11.30 14.10 23.84
N GLY A 300 10.15 14.75 24.07
CA GLY A 300 9.97 15.71 25.16
C GLY A 300 9.82 15.03 26.53
N ASN A 301 9.20 13.86 26.57
CA ASN A 301 8.96 13.11 27.80
C ASN A 301 10.20 12.31 28.24
N THR A 302 11.04 12.93 29.06
CA THR A 302 12.35 12.39 29.47
C THR A 302 12.46 12.08 30.96
N ARG A 303 13.32 11.11 31.29
CA ARG A 303 13.83 10.82 32.63
C ARG A 303 15.35 10.93 32.61
N LYS A 304 15.96 11.27 33.75
CA LYS A 304 17.42 11.33 33.87
C LYS A 304 18.00 9.97 34.25
N ILE A 305 19.18 9.67 33.72
CA ILE A 305 20.08 8.59 34.17
C ILE A 305 21.44 9.19 34.52
N GLU A 306 22.27 8.45 35.25
CA GLU A 306 23.64 8.85 35.55
C GLU A 306 24.63 8.06 34.69
N LEU A 307 25.25 8.72 33.70
CA LEU A 307 26.24 8.16 32.78
C LEU A 307 27.63 8.71 33.13
N GLU A 308 28.53 7.86 33.64
CA GLU A 308 29.88 8.25 34.08
C GLU A 308 29.91 9.49 35.01
N GLY A 309 28.93 9.58 35.91
CA GLY A 309 28.74 10.70 36.85
C GLY A 309 27.93 11.88 36.31
N SER A 310 27.66 11.93 35.00
CA SER A 310 26.89 12.98 34.34
C SER A 310 25.40 12.64 34.27
N LEU A 311 24.52 13.61 34.59
CA LEU A 311 23.07 13.39 34.55
C LEU A 311 22.50 13.68 33.15
N ILE A 312 22.20 12.63 32.40
CA ILE A 312 21.73 12.69 31.01
C ILE A 312 20.21 12.45 30.94
N PRO A 313 19.42 13.31 30.27
CA PRO A 313 18.03 13.03 29.95
C PRO A 313 17.92 12.02 28.79
N ILE A 314 17.10 10.98 28.98
CA ILE A 314 16.71 9.99 27.97
C ILE A 314 15.18 9.90 27.91
N SER A 315 14.59 9.42 26.80
CA SER A 315 13.12 9.27 26.74
C SER A 315 12.62 8.26 27.79
N VAL A 316 11.36 8.44 28.24
CA VAL A 316 10.71 7.50 29.17
C VAL A 316 10.69 6.06 28.61
N SER A 317 10.57 5.90 27.29
CA SER A 317 10.61 4.59 26.65
C SER A 317 11.98 3.91 26.83
N LEU A 318 13.09 4.63 26.59
CA LEU A 318 14.43 4.10 26.82
C LEU A 318 14.70 3.85 28.31
N TYR A 319 14.21 4.72 29.19
CA TYR A 319 14.33 4.51 30.64
C TYR A 319 13.67 3.19 31.06
N GLY A 320 12.43 2.93 30.61
CA GLY A 320 11.71 1.69 30.90
C GLY A 320 12.39 0.45 30.31
N ALA A 321 12.92 0.55 29.09
CA ALA A 321 13.68 -0.54 28.46
C ALA A 321 14.96 -0.89 29.23
N LEU A 322 15.72 0.12 29.67
CA LEU A 322 16.91 -0.09 30.51
C LEU A 322 16.52 -0.61 31.91
N GLU A 323 15.41 -0.16 32.49
CA GLU A 323 14.91 -0.67 33.77
C GLU A 323 14.53 -2.16 33.67
N ALA A 324 13.85 -2.58 32.60
CA ALA A 324 13.51 -3.99 32.33
C ALA A 324 14.70 -4.89 31.97
N LEU A 325 15.82 -4.31 31.52
CA LEU A 325 17.10 -5.01 31.30
C LEU A 325 18.03 -4.99 32.52
N ARG A 326 17.73 -4.20 33.56
CA ARG A 326 18.59 -4.06 34.75
C ARG A 326 18.50 -5.31 35.62
N GLN A 327 19.65 -5.90 35.91
CA GLN A 327 19.74 -7.08 36.79
C GLN A 327 20.04 -6.67 38.24
N LYS A 328 19.70 -7.55 39.19
CA LYS A 328 19.83 -7.24 40.63
C LYS A 328 21.26 -7.40 41.16
N ALA A 329 21.97 -8.43 40.72
CA ALA A 329 23.32 -8.74 41.18
C ALA A 329 24.42 -8.24 40.23
N GLU A 330 24.24 -8.47 38.93
CA GLU A 330 25.25 -8.32 37.88
C GLU A 330 24.98 -7.10 36.98
N SER A 331 25.98 -6.68 36.20
CA SER A 331 25.85 -5.59 35.23
C SER A 331 25.52 -6.15 33.85
N ALA A 332 24.56 -5.55 33.15
CA ALA A 332 24.22 -5.96 31.79
C ALA A 332 25.03 -5.15 30.76
N MET A 333 25.57 -5.82 29.75
CA MET A 333 26.16 -5.18 28.56
C MET A 333 25.06 -4.99 27.51
N VAL A 334 24.74 -3.75 27.16
CA VAL A 334 23.63 -3.39 26.27
C VAL A 334 24.12 -2.49 25.14
N TRP A 335 23.67 -2.75 23.91
CA TRP A 335 23.77 -1.80 22.80
C TRP A 335 22.44 -1.08 22.60
N VAL A 336 22.47 0.24 22.45
CA VAL A 336 21.31 1.04 22.06
C VAL A 336 21.71 2.28 21.26
N ASP A 337 21.05 2.50 20.13
CA ASP A 337 21.31 3.59 19.17
C ASP A 337 21.41 4.99 19.81
N ALA A 338 20.53 5.31 20.75
CA ALA A 338 20.43 6.64 21.38
C ALA A 338 21.50 6.96 22.45
N LEU A 339 22.33 5.98 22.85
CA LEU A 339 23.47 6.18 23.77
C LEU A 339 24.81 5.70 23.21
N CYS A 340 24.80 4.74 22.28
CA CYS A 340 26.01 4.19 21.68
C CYS A 340 26.52 5.03 20.49
N ILE A 341 25.66 5.83 19.84
CA ILE A 341 25.97 6.66 18.67
C ILE A 341 25.82 8.14 19.02
N ASP A 342 26.76 8.99 18.60
CA ASP A 342 26.56 10.44 18.55
C ASP A 342 25.60 10.80 17.41
N GLN A 343 24.31 10.84 17.73
CA GLN A 343 23.24 11.23 16.81
C GLN A 343 23.39 12.65 16.24
N GLN A 344 24.26 13.51 16.82
CA GLN A 344 24.58 14.83 16.27
C GLN A 344 25.75 14.80 15.27
N ASN A 345 26.57 13.75 15.26
CA ASN A 345 27.64 13.56 14.28
C ASN A 345 27.12 12.75 13.09
N ARG A 346 26.86 13.42 11.95
CA ARG A 346 26.40 12.75 10.72
C ARG A 346 27.39 11.71 10.20
N GLY A 347 28.69 11.94 10.34
CA GLY A 347 29.72 10.99 9.91
C GLY A 347 29.69 9.70 10.74
N GLU A 348 29.58 9.83 12.07
CA GLU A 348 29.45 8.68 12.97
C GLU A 348 28.11 7.97 12.78
N ARG A 349 26.98 8.70 12.62
CA ARG A 349 25.68 8.10 12.29
C ARG A 349 25.75 7.32 10.97
N THR A 350 26.38 7.86 9.93
CA THR A 350 26.64 7.15 8.66
C THR A 350 27.42 5.84 8.91
N GLN A 351 28.57 5.91 9.58
CA GLN A 351 29.44 4.74 9.85
C GLN A 351 28.72 3.68 10.70
N GLN A 352 28.10 4.07 11.81
CA GLN A 352 27.44 3.14 12.73
C GLN A 352 26.17 2.51 12.13
N VAL A 353 25.44 3.22 11.25
CA VAL A 353 24.28 2.64 10.52
C VAL A 353 24.73 1.55 9.54
N GLN A 354 25.86 1.72 8.85
CA GLN A 354 26.44 0.64 8.01
C GLN A 354 26.79 -0.59 8.87
N LEU A 355 27.28 -0.39 10.09
CA LEU A 355 27.63 -1.45 11.05
C LEU A 355 26.44 -2.09 11.77
N MET A 356 25.22 -1.52 11.72
CA MET A 356 24.05 -2.05 12.45
C MET A 356 23.75 -3.51 12.12
N THR A 357 23.97 -3.95 10.88
CA THR A 357 23.83 -5.35 10.45
C THR A 357 24.72 -6.28 11.28
N ASN A 358 26.00 -5.92 11.44
CA ASN A 358 26.98 -6.68 12.21
C ASN A 358 26.72 -6.58 13.72
N ILE A 359 26.23 -5.44 14.21
CA ILE A 359 25.85 -5.27 15.62
C ILE A 359 24.69 -6.22 15.97
N TYR A 360 23.57 -6.15 15.26
CA TYR A 360 22.41 -7.01 15.56
C TYR A 360 22.68 -8.50 15.31
N SER A 361 23.52 -8.85 14.33
CA SER A 361 23.90 -10.23 14.03
C SER A 361 25.08 -10.79 14.84
N THR A 362 25.78 -9.98 15.65
CA THR A 362 26.79 -10.46 16.63
C THR A 362 26.30 -10.45 18.07
N ALA A 363 25.25 -9.69 18.39
CA ALA A 363 24.61 -9.67 19.70
C ALA A 363 24.26 -11.09 20.21
N GLY A 364 24.38 -11.30 21.53
CA GLY A 364 24.01 -12.57 22.17
C GLY A 364 22.50 -12.81 22.21
N SER A 365 21.72 -11.74 22.14
CA SER A 365 20.26 -11.72 21.94
C SER A 365 19.81 -10.29 21.63
N VAL A 366 18.68 -10.16 20.92
CA VAL A 366 17.95 -8.89 20.79
C VAL A 366 16.83 -8.84 21.83
N ALA A 367 16.72 -7.73 22.54
CA ALA A 367 15.60 -7.46 23.43
C ALA A 367 14.63 -6.49 22.74
N ILE A 368 13.41 -6.95 22.48
CA ILE A 368 12.31 -6.08 22.00
C ILE A 368 11.64 -5.46 23.21
N TRP A 369 11.52 -4.13 23.24
CA TRP A 369 10.73 -3.40 24.24
C TRP A 369 9.44 -2.85 23.62
N LEU A 370 8.31 -3.44 24.02
CA LEU A 370 6.96 -3.03 23.60
C LEU A 370 6.36 -1.90 24.46
N GLY A 371 7.13 -1.35 25.42
CA GLY A 371 6.66 -0.34 26.36
C GLY A 371 6.23 -0.90 27.73
N PRO A 372 5.71 -0.03 28.62
CA PRO A 372 5.29 -0.39 29.97
C PRO A 372 4.05 -1.29 30.02
N GLU A 373 3.70 -1.71 31.25
CA GLU A 373 2.53 -2.55 31.58
C GLU A 373 1.22 -1.75 31.58
N GLU A 374 0.88 -1.21 30.41
CA GLU A 374 -0.35 -0.45 30.16
C GLU A 374 -1.35 -1.28 29.33
N ASP A 375 -2.55 -0.77 29.08
CA ASP A 375 -3.55 -1.34 28.15
C ASP A 375 -3.93 -2.82 28.40
N ASP A 376 -4.00 -3.25 29.67
CA ASP A 376 -4.23 -4.65 30.06
C ASP A 376 -3.16 -5.64 29.50
N SER A 377 -1.98 -5.15 29.10
CA SER A 377 -0.97 -5.92 28.34
C SER A 377 -0.46 -7.21 29.02
N ALA A 378 -0.52 -7.33 30.35
CA ALA A 378 -0.27 -8.60 31.04
C ALA A 378 -1.25 -9.70 30.56
N ARG A 379 -2.55 -9.38 30.47
CA ARG A 379 -3.60 -10.29 29.96
C ARG A 379 -3.39 -10.61 28.48
N ALA A 380 -2.90 -9.65 27.71
CA ALA A 380 -2.51 -9.87 26.32
C ALA A 380 -1.36 -10.89 26.23
N THR A 381 -0.32 -10.76 27.06
CA THR A 381 0.81 -11.70 27.06
C THR A 381 0.44 -13.10 27.51
N ASP A 382 -0.49 -13.25 28.45
CA ASP A 382 -1.02 -14.56 28.86
C ASP A 382 -1.88 -15.20 27.74
N LEU A 383 -2.77 -14.44 27.10
CA LEU A 383 -3.57 -14.94 25.97
C LEU A 383 -2.69 -15.34 24.77
N LEU A 384 -1.64 -14.57 24.48
CA LEU A 384 -0.66 -14.90 23.43
C LEU A 384 0.09 -16.21 23.76
N ARG A 385 0.37 -16.50 25.04
CA ARG A 385 0.96 -17.77 25.49
C ARG A 385 0.01 -18.94 25.24
N ASP A 386 -1.23 -18.85 25.74
CA ASP A 386 -2.24 -19.90 25.58
C ASP A 386 -2.51 -20.25 24.11
N ILE A 387 -2.61 -19.22 23.25
CA ILE A 387 -2.84 -19.40 21.80
C ILE A 387 -1.63 -20.06 21.14
N ALA A 388 -0.40 -19.68 21.50
CA ALA A 388 0.81 -20.30 20.96
C ALA A 388 0.93 -21.78 21.37
N ASP A 389 0.56 -22.12 22.60
CA ASP A 389 0.58 -23.50 23.11
C ASP A 389 -0.49 -24.39 22.45
N GLN A 390 -1.67 -23.83 22.13
CA GLN A 390 -2.73 -24.55 21.39
C GLN A 390 -2.65 -24.45 19.86
N ALA A 391 -1.68 -23.70 19.29
CA ALA A 391 -1.56 -23.39 17.85
C ALA A 391 -1.53 -24.59 16.87
N LYS A 392 -1.40 -25.82 17.39
CA LYS A 392 -1.51 -27.08 16.62
C LYS A 392 -2.95 -27.47 16.28
N SER A 393 -3.96 -26.91 16.95
CA SER A 393 -5.38 -27.23 16.73
C SER A 393 -6.20 -25.94 16.61
N LEU A 394 -6.67 -25.66 15.38
CA LEU A 394 -7.46 -24.46 15.09
C LEU A 394 -8.77 -24.43 15.87
N GLU A 395 -9.44 -25.58 16.02
CA GLU A 395 -10.66 -25.75 16.79
C GLU A 395 -10.48 -25.37 18.27
N ARG A 396 -9.38 -25.81 18.90
CA ARG A 396 -9.07 -25.47 20.29
C ARG A 396 -8.79 -23.98 20.46
N VAL A 397 -8.03 -23.39 19.54
CA VAL A 397 -7.76 -21.95 19.56
C VAL A 397 -9.03 -21.14 19.34
N LEU A 398 -9.95 -21.59 18.47
CA LEU A 398 -11.26 -20.97 18.32
C LEU A 398 -12.11 -21.11 19.58
N SER A 399 -12.16 -22.28 20.22
CA SER A 399 -12.88 -22.44 21.50
C SER A 399 -12.27 -21.59 22.62
N LEU A 400 -10.95 -21.39 22.62
CA LEU A 400 -10.25 -20.51 23.55
C LEU A 400 -10.62 -19.04 23.30
N ILE A 401 -10.52 -18.57 22.05
CA ILE A 401 -10.86 -17.19 21.66
C ILE A 401 -12.34 -16.87 21.93
N LEU A 402 -13.24 -17.84 21.74
CA LEU A 402 -14.68 -17.71 22.01
C LEU A 402 -15.07 -17.82 23.50
N SER A 403 -14.19 -18.36 24.36
CA SER A 403 -14.44 -18.50 25.81
C SER A 403 -13.64 -17.51 26.67
N ARG A 404 -12.63 -16.86 26.10
CA ARG A 404 -11.90 -15.74 26.71
C ARG A 404 -12.77 -14.48 26.77
N ALA A 405 -12.42 -13.56 27.67
CA ALA A 405 -13.17 -12.32 27.80
C ALA A 405 -12.85 -11.37 26.63
N GLN A 406 -13.84 -10.59 26.18
CA GLN A 406 -13.63 -9.59 25.13
C GLN A 406 -12.48 -8.62 25.45
N SER A 407 -12.26 -8.31 26.74
CA SER A 407 -11.13 -7.52 27.22
C SER A 407 -9.76 -8.16 26.95
N ASP A 408 -9.63 -9.49 27.00
CA ASP A 408 -8.36 -10.19 26.75
C ASP A 408 -7.94 -10.00 25.29
N LEU A 409 -8.91 -10.08 24.36
CA LEU A 409 -8.71 -9.83 22.93
C LEU A 409 -8.45 -8.33 22.65
N THR A 410 -9.16 -7.42 23.33
CA THR A 410 -8.90 -5.97 23.24
C THR A 410 -7.49 -5.60 23.72
N ALA A 411 -6.97 -6.27 24.75
CA ALA A 411 -5.59 -6.08 25.21
C ALA A 411 -4.56 -6.53 24.16
N VAL A 412 -4.78 -7.65 23.47
CA VAL A 412 -3.90 -8.09 22.36
C VAL A 412 -3.98 -7.11 21.19
N VAL A 413 -5.18 -6.59 20.87
CA VAL A 413 -5.36 -5.52 19.87
C VAL A 413 -4.52 -4.29 20.23
N ALA A 414 -4.64 -3.77 21.45
CA ALA A 414 -3.86 -2.61 21.91
C ALA A 414 -2.34 -2.87 21.86
N LEU A 415 -1.89 -4.04 22.32
CA LEU A 415 -0.48 -4.45 22.28
C LEU A 415 0.07 -4.57 20.83
N PHE A 416 -0.76 -4.95 19.87
CA PHE A 416 -0.40 -5.07 18.45
C PHE A 416 -0.45 -3.73 17.68
N GLU A 417 -1.17 -2.71 18.18
CA GLU A 417 -1.20 -1.37 17.57
C GLU A 417 -0.07 -0.43 18.05
N ARG A 418 0.71 -0.80 19.08
CA ARG A 418 1.82 0.02 19.61
C ARG A 418 2.85 0.37 18.52
N ASP A 419 3.34 1.61 18.52
CA ASP A 419 4.17 2.18 17.44
C ASP A 419 5.47 1.43 17.13
N TYR A 420 5.96 0.60 18.07
CA TYR A 420 7.07 -0.33 17.83
C TYR A 420 6.92 -1.10 16.51
N TRP A 421 5.74 -1.71 16.28
CA TRP A 421 5.47 -2.53 15.10
C TRP A 421 5.46 -1.73 13.79
N ARG A 422 5.28 -0.40 13.88
CA ARG A 422 5.14 0.48 12.72
C ARG A 422 6.48 0.99 12.20
N ARG A 423 7.55 0.97 12.99
CA ARG A 423 8.91 1.37 12.59
C ARG A 423 9.42 0.52 11.41
N LEU A 424 10.29 1.12 10.57
CA LEU A 424 11.07 0.35 9.59
C LEU A 424 12.25 -0.36 10.22
N TRP A 425 13.07 0.36 11.01
CA TRP A 425 14.32 -0.15 11.58
C TRP A 425 14.18 -1.52 12.28
N VAL A 426 13.08 -1.73 13.03
CA VAL A 426 12.79 -3.00 13.73
C VAL A 426 12.75 -4.22 12.81
N VAL A 427 12.52 -4.04 11.50
CA VAL A 427 12.57 -5.12 10.50
C VAL A 427 13.99 -5.67 10.37
N GLN A 428 14.99 -4.79 10.20
CA GLN A 428 16.41 -5.18 10.14
C GLN A 428 16.91 -5.71 11.50
N GLU A 429 16.47 -5.09 12.59
CA GLU A 429 16.84 -5.46 13.98
C GLU A 429 16.35 -6.87 14.34
N ILE A 430 15.11 -7.23 13.95
CA ILE A 430 14.55 -8.59 14.12
C ILE A 430 15.18 -9.58 13.14
N TYR A 431 15.34 -9.19 11.87
CA TYR A 431 15.86 -10.09 10.83
C TYR A 431 17.28 -10.60 11.12
N ASN A 432 18.15 -9.75 11.64
CA ASN A 432 19.54 -10.11 11.96
C ASN A 432 19.72 -10.88 13.29
N ALA A 433 18.68 -11.01 14.10
CA ALA A 433 18.82 -11.47 15.47
C ALA A 433 19.07 -13.00 15.58
N ARG A 434 20.13 -13.38 16.32
CA ARG A 434 20.40 -14.79 16.67
C ARG A 434 19.37 -15.40 17.63
N SER A 435 18.78 -14.56 18.48
CA SER A 435 17.76 -14.92 19.47
C SER A 435 17.02 -13.65 19.88
N ILE A 436 15.71 -13.74 20.15
CA ILE A 436 14.86 -12.58 20.42
C ILE A 436 13.98 -12.84 21.66
N GLU A 437 14.10 -11.94 22.62
CA GLU A 437 13.29 -11.88 23.84
C GLU A 437 12.41 -10.63 23.82
N VAL A 438 11.13 -10.77 24.13
CA VAL A 438 10.15 -9.68 24.08
C VAL A 438 9.75 -9.27 25.50
N TYR A 439 9.91 -7.98 25.78
CA TYR A 439 9.66 -7.34 27.07
C TYR A 439 8.47 -6.39 26.95
N CYS A 440 7.53 -6.47 27.89
CA CYS A 440 6.40 -5.56 28.03
C CYS A 440 6.15 -5.34 29.53
N GLY A 441 6.50 -4.16 30.04
CA GLY A 441 6.44 -3.89 31.47
C GLY A 441 7.31 -4.86 32.28
N SER A 442 6.70 -5.57 33.24
CA SER A 442 7.38 -6.62 34.02
C SER A 442 7.53 -7.95 33.28
N THR A 443 6.76 -8.17 32.20
CA THR A 443 6.64 -9.47 31.54
C THR A 443 7.70 -9.66 30.46
N LYS A 444 8.28 -10.86 30.42
CA LYS A 444 9.22 -11.32 29.40
C LYS A 444 8.73 -12.62 28.76
N LEU A 445 8.73 -12.69 27.42
CA LEU A 445 8.35 -13.88 26.64
C LEU A 445 9.24 -14.06 25.39
N PRO A 446 9.53 -15.30 24.96
CA PRO A 446 10.24 -15.54 23.71
C PRO A 446 9.46 -15.06 22.48
N TRP A 447 10.17 -14.52 21.49
CA TRP A 447 9.58 -14.05 20.22
C TRP A 447 8.70 -15.09 19.51
N LYS A 448 9.08 -16.37 19.61
CA LYS A 448 8.33 -17.48 19.00
C LYS A 448 6.88 -17.59 19.48
N THR A 449 6.58 -17.16 20.71
CA THR A 449 5.20 -17.10 21.25
C THR A 449 4.36 -16.09 20.47
N TYR A 450 4.88 -14.88 20.28
CA TYR A 450 4.24 -13.82 19.48
C TYR A 450 4.05 -14.25 18.02
N GLN A 451 5.07 -14.85 17.39
CA GLN A 451 4.98 -15.37 16.03
C GLN A 451 3.89 -16.44 15.89
N LEU A 452 3.87 -17.46 16.75
CA LEU A 452 2.91 -18.55 16.67
C LEU A 452 1.47 -18.07 16.88
N ALA A 453 1.24 -17.16 17.84
CA ALA A 453 -0.09 -16.59 18.05
C ALA A 453 -0.56 -15.75 16.85
N SER A 454 0.29 -14.87 16.31
CA SER A 454 -0.03 -14.03 15.15
C SER A 454 -0.25 -14.83 13.85
N GLN A 455 0.56 -15.87 13.62
CA GLN A 455 0.32 -16.84 12.54
C GLN A 455 -1.00 -17.60 12.73
N THR A 456 -1.41 -17.87 13.97
CA THR A 456 -2.66 -18.59 14.25
C THR A 456 -3.88 -17.70 14.04
N PHE A 457 -3.86 -16.43 14.48
CA PHE A 457 -4.90 -15.45 14.12
C PHE A 457 -5.06 -15.34 12.61
N SER A 458 -3.94 -15.28 11.86
CA SER A 458 -3.94 -15.25 10.40
C SER A 458 -4.63 -16.48 9.78
N ARG A 459 -4.50 -17.67 10.40
CA ARG A 459 -5.15 -18.92 9.94
C ARG A 459 -6.65 -18.95 10.25
N CYS A 460 -7.09 -18.45 11.41
CA CYS A 460 -8.51 -18.39 11.78
C CYS A 460 -9.24 -17.11 11.35
N ARG A 461 -8.65 -16.27 10.47
CA ARG A 461 -9.22 -14.99 10.02
C ARG A 461 -10.72 -15.04 9.71
N ARG A 462 -11.17 -16.01 8.90
CA ARG A 462 -12.59 -16.12 8.49
C ARG A 462 -13.51 -16.31 9.69
N ASP A 463 -13.04 -17.00 10.71
CA ASP A 463 -13.80 -17.34 11.90
C ASP A 463 -13.72 -16.20 12.93
N LEU A 464 -12.58 -15.49 13.01
CA LEU A 464 -12.44 -14.22 13.72
C LEU A 464 -13.37 -13.13 13.16
N ASP A 465 -13.49 -12.99 11.84
CA ASP A 465 -14.38 -12.03 11.20
C ASP A 465 -15.87 -12.33 11.47
N HIS A 466 -16.22 -13.58 11.83
CA HIS A 466 -17.56 -13.97 12.29
C HIS A 466 -17.75 -13.85 13.81
N ALA A 467 -16.72 -14.17 14.61
CA ALA A 467 -16.75 -14.15 16.08
C ALA A 467 -16.64 -12.73 16.66
N LEU A 468 -15.87 -11.86 15.98
CA LEU A 468 -15.66 -10.45 16.32
C LEU A 468 -16.22 -9.55 15.19
N PRO A 469 -17.54 -9.61 14.91
CA PRO A 469 -18.13 -8.87 13.80
C PRO A 469 -17.99 -7.37 14.05
N GLY A 470 -17.05 -6.73 13.35
CA GLY A 470 -16.69 -5.32 13.53
C GLY A 470 -17.93 -4.44 13.57
N SER A 471 -18.07 -3.68 14.66
CA SER A 471 -19.35 -3.09 15.07
C SER A 471 -20.05 -2.36 13.93
N LYS A 472 -21.28 -2.79 13.63
CA LYS A 472 -22.18 -2.06 12.73
C LYS A 472 -22.33 -0.62 13.26
N ARG A 473 -22.51 0.33 12.35
CA ARG A 473 -22.58 1.78 12.63
C ARG A 473 -23.89 2.19 13.32
N ASP A 474 -24.25 1.51 14.41
CA ASP A 474 -25.32 1.94 15.30
C ASP A 474 -24.74 2.85 16.39
N SER A 475 -25.51 3.88 16.75
CA SER A 475 -25.03 5.03 17.50
C SER A 475 -24.89 4.75 19.01
N GLY A 476 -23.66 4.57 19.51
CA GLY A 476 -23.38 4.64 20.95
C GLY A 476 -22.14 3.92 21.45
N ARG A 477 -21.01 4.63 21.55
CA ARG A 477 -19.84 4.30 22.40
C ARG A 477 -19.27 2.87 22.23
N ILE A 478 -18.63 2.57 21.10
CA ILE A 478 -17.75 1.39 20.96
C ILE A 478 -16.38 1.80 20.42
N THR A 479 -15.35 1.07 20.86
CA THR A 479 -13.93 1.21 20.51
C THR A 479 -13.64 0.97 19.03
N THR A 480 -13.45 2.04 18.27
CA THR A 480 -12.72 2.00 17.00
C THR A 480 -11.23 2.18 17.25
N SER A 481 -10.39 1.34 16.64
CA SER A 481 -8.94 1.57 16.55
C SER A 481 -8.64 2.96 15.97
N PRO A 482 -7.56 3.66 16.39
CA PRO A 482 -7.10 4.90 15.76
C PRO A 482 -6.85 4.76 14.25
N ASN A 483 -6.55 3.55 13.80
CA ASN A 483 -6.26 3.20 12.40
C ASN A 483 -7.51 2.75 11.61
N GLN A 484 -8.72 2.89 12.18
CA GLN A 484 -10.02 2.50 11.58
C GLN A 484 -10.20 0.99 11.29
N LEU A 485 -9.29 0.14 11.78
CA LEU A 485 -9.35 -1.31 11.60
C LEU A 485 -10.35 -1.98 12.58
N SER A 486 -10.90 -3.14 12.20
CA SER A 486 -11.59 -4.03 13.15
C SER A 486 -10.59 -4.74 14.06
N ALA A 487 -11.05 -5.23 15.22
CA ALA A 487 -10.25 -6.08 16.09
C ALA A 487 -9.69 -7.31 15.35
N SER A 488 -10.51 -7.97 14.51
CA SER A 488 -10.07 -9.09 13.67
C SER A 488 -8.96 -8.70 12.69
N GLN A 489 -9.03 -7.52 12.07
CA GLN A 489 -7.98 -7.01 11.18
C GLN A 489 -6.69 -6.69 11.94
N VAL A 490 -6.76 -6.12 13.15
CA VAL A 490 -5.56 -5.86 13.97
C VAL A 490 -4.87 -7.17 14.35
N LEU A 491 -5.60 -8.18 14.83
CA LEU A 491 -5.04 -9.48 15.21
C LEU A 491 -4.38 -10.23 14.04
N VAL A 492 -4.84 -9.99 12.80
CA VAL A 492 -4.37 -10.64 11.57
C VAL A 492 -3.25 -9.88 10.86
N TYR A 493 -3.19 -8.55 10.96
CA TYR A 493 -2.30 -7.71 10.15
C TYR A 493 -1.35 -6.79 10.92
N GLN A 494 -1.56 -6.58 12.22
CA GLN A 494 -0.69 -5.77 13.07
C GLN A 494 0.19 -6.66 13.95
N GLY A 495 0.94 -6.07 14.89
CA GLY A 495 1.88 -6.82 15.70
C GLY A 495 2.95 -7.52 14.85
N PRO A 496 3.29 -8.80 15.15
CA PRO A 496 4.24 -9.58 14.37
C PRO A 496 3.88 -9.74 12.89
N ALA A 497 2.59 -9.88 12.54
CA ALA A 497 2.13 -10.03 11.15
C ALA A 497 2.33 -8.76 10.29
N SER A 498 2.65 -7.63 10.91
CA SER A 498 3.03 -6.42 10.17
C SER A 498 4.46 -6.47 9.62
N LEU A 499 5.28 -7.43 10.04
CA LEU A 499 6.65 -7.62 9.56
C LEU A 499 6.63 -8.47 8.29
N PRO A 500 7.36 -8.09 7.24
CA PRO A 500 7.39 -8.85 5.98
C PRO A 500 8.08 -10.21 6.16
N ASP A 501 7.63 -11.24 5.42
CA ASP A 501 8.30 -12.53 5.35
C ASP A 501 9.49 -12.47 4.37
N LEU A 502 10.59 -11.92 4.87
CA LEU A 502 11.79 -11.61 4.09
C LEU A 502 12.45 -12.83 3.46
N GLN A 503 12.26 -14.03 4.03
CA GLN A 503 12.81 -15.27 3.48
C GLN A 503 12.27 -15.57 2.08
N SER A 504 11.06 -15.09 1.75
CA SER A 504 10.48 -15.21 0.41
C SER A 504 11.14 -14.28 -0.62
N TYR A 505 11.76 -13.16 -0.21
CA TYR A 505 12.34 -12.16 -1.10
C TYR A 505 13.85 -12.28 -1.29
N ILE A 506 14.57 -12.79 -0.28
CA ILE A 506 16.04 -12.94 -0.34
C ILE A 506 16.47 -13.97 -1.40
N GLY A 507 15.61 -14.94 -1.72
CA GLY A 507 15.83 -15.89 -2.82
C GLY A 507 15.74 -15.28 -4.23
N LEU A 508 15.35 -14.02 -4.38
CA LEU A 508 15.11 -13.35 -5.67
C LEU A 508 16.36 -12.68 -6.28
N GLN A 509 17.54 -12.86 -5.68
CA GLN A 509 18.82 -12.35 -6.19
C GLN A 509 18.77 -10.82 -6.47
N GLU A 510 18.84 -10.40 -7.72
CA GLU A 510 18.89 -8.99 -8.14
C GLU A 510 17.56 -8.25 -7.87
N ASP A 511 16.41 -8.94 -7.97
CA ASP A 511 15.09 -8.38 -7.66
C ASP A 511 14.85 -8.14 -6.15
N ALA A 512 15.71 -8.68 -5.28
CA ALA A 512 15.53 -8.63 -3.83
C ALA A 512 15.40 -7.20 -3.28
N LEU A 513 16.12 -6.23 -3.86
CA LEU A 513 16.04 -4.82 -3.45
C LEU A 513 14.64 -4.23 -3.67
N LEU A 514 14.07 -4.38 -4.88
CA LEU A 514 12.74 -3.85 -5.19
C LEU A 514 11.66 -4.61 -4.41
N ALA A 515 11.79 -5.93 -4.24
CA ALA A 515 10.87 -6.74 -3.46
C ALA A 515 10.86 -6.35 -1.96
N VAL A 516 12.03 -6.14 -1.35
CA VAL A 516 12.14 -5.72 0.06
C VAL A 516 11.66 -4.27 0.25
N LEU A 517 11.98 -3.34 -0.67
CA LEU A 517 11.45 -1.97 -0.64
C LEU A 517 9.92 -1.95 -0.74
N ARG A 518 9.33 -2.79 -1.60
CA ARG A 518 7.88 -2.98 -1.74
C ARG A 518 7.25 -3.53 -0.46
N ALA A 519 7.82 -4.60 0.10
CA ALA A 519 7.33 -5.23 1.33
C ALA A 519 7.45 -4.30 2.56
N CYS A 520 8.51 -3.49 2.63
CA CYS A 520 8.75 -2.54 3.71
C CYS A 520 8.05 -1.18 3.52
N ARG A 521 7.48 -0.88 2.35
CA ARG A 521 6.96 0.46 1.97
C ARG A 521 6.04 1.10 3.02
N ARG A 522 5.19 0.29 3.67
CA ARG A 522 4.22 0.72 4.70
C ARG A 522 4.81 0.99 6.09
N LYS A 523 6.07 0.61 6.35
CA LYS A 523 6.75 0.94 7.60
C LYS A 523 7.14 2.43 7.63
N ILE A 524 7.16 2.99 8.83
CA ILE A 524 7.36 4.41 9.12
C ILE A 524 8.84 4.68 9.45
N THR A 525 9.34 5.80 8.93
CA THR A 525 10.65 6.39 9.22
C THR A 525 10.49 7.88 9.54
N SER A 526 11.46 8.47 10.24
CA SER A 526 11.48 9.92 10.50
C SER A 526 12.28 10.68 9.45
N ASP A 527 13.36 10.09 8.94
CA ASP A 527 14.07 10.55 7.74
C ASP A 527 13.52 9.78 6.51
N ALA A 528 13.49 10.42 5.34
CA ALA A 528 13.13 9.76 4.10
C ALA A 528 14.22 8.79 3.62
N LYS A 529 15.49 9.04 3.95
CA LYS A 529 16.65 8.22 3.54
C LYS A 529 16.67 6.85 4.23
N ASP A 530 16.18 6.81 5.47
CA ASP A 530 15.98 5.58 6.24
C ASP A 530 15.18 4.50 5.48
N LYS A 531 14.33 4.88 4.51
CA LYS A 531 13.56 3.94 3.67
C LYS A 531 14.44 2.98 2.86
N LEU A 532 15.63 3.42 2.46
CA LEU A 532 16.69 2.54 1.95
C LEU A 532 17.55 2.02 3.10
N PHE A 533 18.08 2.92 3.94
CA PHE A 533 19.15 2.55 4.87
C PHE A 533 18.72 1.53 5.94
N GLY A 534 17.45 1.56 6.35
CA GLY A 534 16.83 0.59 7.26
C GLY A 534 16.39 -0.74 6.62
N VAL A 535 16.69 -0.96 5.33
CA VAL A 535 16.59 -2.28 4.70
C VAL A 535 17.93 -2.84 4.21
N LEU A 536 19.02 -2.06 4.18
CA LEU A 536 20.33 -2.53 3.70
C LEU A 536 20.85 -3.76 4.45
N GLY A 537 20.62 -3.87 5.75
CA GLY A 537 20.99 -5.05 6.55
C GLY A 537 20.07 -6.26 6.37
N ILE A 538 19.14 -6.24 5.42
CA ILE A 538 18.30 -7.38 5.02
C ILE A 538 18.77 -7.96 3.67
N LEU A 539 19.27 -7.09 2.79
CA LEU A 539 19.64 -7.42 1.41
C LEU A 539 20.87 -8.34 1.35
N PRO A 540 21.09 -9.05 0.21
CA PRO A 540 22.34 -9.73 -0.09
C PRO A 540 23.57 -8.82 0.06
N GLU A 541 24.73 -9.42 0.34
CA GLU A 541 25.95 -8.68 0.68
C GLU A 541 26.49 -7.88 -0.53
N GLU A 542 26.27 -8.41 -1.73
CA GLU A 542 26.59 -7.79 -3.02
C GLU A 542 25.88 -6.43 -3.17
N ILE A 543 24.57 -6.40 -2.93
CA ILE A 543 23.75 -5.18 -3.00
C ILE A 543 24.15 -4.20 -1.88
N ARG A 544 24.40 -4.73 -0.67
CA ARG A 544 24.75 -3.92 0.51
C ARG A 544 26.13 -3.24 0.39
N ASN A 545 27.09 -3.87 -0.27
CA ASN A 545 28.45 -3.34 -0.42
C ASN A 545 28.52 -2.19 -1.44
N ASP A 546 27.66 -2.22 -2.46
CA ASP A 546 27.49 -1.15 -3.45
C ASP A 546 26.64 0.00 -2.87
N SER A 547 25.47 -0.32 -2.29
CA SER A 547 24.56 0.65 -1.67
C SER A 547 24.98 1.04 -0.25
N ARG A 548 26.03 1.86 -0.11
CA ARG A 548 26.46 2.41 1.20
C ARG A 548 25.54 3.54 1.68
N ALA A 549 25.15 3.50 2.95
CA ALA A 549 24.37 4.59 3.55
C ALA A 549 25.20 5.87 3.69
N ASP A 550 24.71 7.01 3.19
CA ASP A 550 25.25 8.33 3.50
C ASP A 550 24.13 9.36 3.76
N TYR A 551 24.12 9.95 4.95
CA TYR A 551 23.16 10.98 5.34
C TYR A 551 23.48 12.38 4.78
N ASN A 552 24.59 12.57 4.04
CA ASN A 552 24.94 13.86 3.44
C ASN A 552 24.29 14.11 2.06
N LEU A 553 24.05 13.05 1.26
CA LEU A 553 23.34 13.11 -0.03
C LEU A 553 21.89 13.62 0.11
N LEU A 554 21.26 14.14 -0.94
CA LEU A 554 19.84 14.49 -0.92
C LEU A 554 18.97 13.22 -1.06
N VAL A 555 17.72 13.30 -0.60
CA VAL A 555 16.73 12.23 -0.79
C VAL A 555 16.55 11.92 -2.28
N LYS A 556 16.59 12.97 -3.12
CA LYS A 556 16.52 12.84 -4.58
C LYS A 556 17.63 11.98 -5.14
N ASP A 557 18.87 12.33 -4.83
CA ASP A 557 20.08 11.69 -5.37
C ASP A 557 20.04 10.17 -5.07
N ILE A 558 19.84 9.82 -3.79
CA ILE A 558 19.69 8.44 -3.31
C ILE A 558 18.55 7.72 -4.05
N TYR A 559 17.38 8.36 -4.20
CA TYR A 559 16.23 7.73 -4.85
C TYR A 559 16.44 7.54 -6.36
N THR A 560 17.15 8.45 -7.05
CA THR A 560 17.56 8.24 -8.45
C THR A 560 18.62 7.15 -8.59
N GLU A 561 19.57 7.05 -7.66
CA GLU A 561 20.61 6.00 -7.64
C GLU A 561 20.01 4.60 -7.45
N ILE A 562 18.99 4.43 -6.59
CA ILE A 562 18.24 3.17 -6.47
C ILE A 562 17.59 2.78 -7.80
N VAL A 563 16.99 3.73 -8.52
CA VAL A 563 16.35 3.46 -9.82
C VAL A 563 17.40 3.06 -10.87
N ASP A 564 18.53 3.77 -10.94
CA ASP A 564 19.64 3.45 -11.84
C ASP A 564 20.27 2.07 -11.53
N TYR A 565 20.48 1.75 -10.25
CA TYR A 565 20.93 0.43 -9.81
C TYR A 565 19.98 -0.69 -10.25
N LEU A 566 18.67 -0.52 -10.01
CA LEU A 566 17.66 -1.53 -10.35
C LEU A 566 17.56 -1.73 -11.88
N LEU A 567 17.56 -0.65 -12.66
CA LEU A 567 17.54 -0.71 -14.13
C LEU A 567 18.78 -1.41 -14.72
N LYS A 568 19.95 -1.28 -14.06
CA LYS A 568 21.21 -1.90 -14.48
C LYS A 568 21.35 -3.37 -14.10
N THR A 569 20.83 -3.77 -12.94
CA THR A 569 20.98 -5.12 -12.40
C THR A 569 19.87 -6.05 -12.88
N THR A 570 18.61 -5.70 -12.62
CA THR A 570 17.45 -6.56 -12.96
C THR A 570 17.16 -6.65 -14.46
N GLU A 571 17.70 -5.74 -15.28
CA GLU A 571 17.26 -5.48 -16.66
C GLU A 571 15.73 -5.27 -16.80
N HIS A 572 15.06 -4.86 -15.73
CA HIS A 572 13.61 -4.62 -15.68
C HIS A 572 13.27 -3.17 -15.37
N VAL A 573 12.20 -2.66 -16.01
CA VAL A 573 11.74 -1.25 -15.88
C VAL A 573 10.69 -1.07 -14.78
N ASP A 574 10.20 -2.17 -14.19
CA ASP A 574 9.12 -2.26 -13.21
C ASP A 574 9.25 -1.37 -11.96
N VAL A 575 10.45 -0.86 -11.67
CA VAL A 575 10.66 0.14 -10.60
C VAL A 575 9.86 1.43 -10.86
N ILE A 576 9.69 1.87 -12.11
CA ILE A 576 9.01 3.15 -12.40
C ILE A 576 7.50 3.07 -12.09
N CYS A 577 6.90 1.88 -12.15
CA CYS A 577 5.50 1.67 -11.81
C CYS A 577 5.20 1.89 -10.32
N ASP A 578 6.21 1.84 -9.45
CA ASP A 578 6.07 2.17 -8.01
C ASP A 578 6.05 3.68 -7.72
N ALA A 579 6.17 4.54 -8.75
CA ALA A 579 5.99 5.99 -8.69
C ALA A 579 4.53 6.44 -8.81
N ILE A 580 3.58 5.50 -8.93
CA ILE A 580 2.15 5.80 -8.97
C ILE A 580 1.66 6.25 -7.60
N HIS A 581 1.32 7.53 -7.51
CA HIS A 581 0.71 8.13 -6.33
C HIS A 581 -0.73 8.56 -6.64
N PHE A 582 -1.69 7.77 -6.16
CA PHE A 582 -3.11 8.15 -6.09
C PHE A 582 -3.58 8.18 -4.62
N PRO A 583 -4.17 9.30 -4.12
CA PRO A 583 -4.25 10.63 -4.75
C PRO A 583 -2.87 11.23 -5.09
N ILE A 584 -2.82 12.29 -5.91
CA ILE A 584 -1.53 12.89 -6.34
C ILE A 584 -0.72 13.29 -5.10
N HIS A 585 0.48 12.73 -5.00
CA HIS A 585 1.50 13.16 -4.04
C HIS A 585 2.58 13.95 -4.78
N ILE A 586 2.91 15.13 -4.27
CA ILE A 586 4.03 15.95 -4.75
C ILE A 586 5.00 16.10 -3.57
N GLY A 587 5.99 15.21 -3.50
CA GLY A 587 7.00 15.22 -2.45
C GLY A 587 7.92 16.45 -2.57
N SER A 588 8.33 17.00 -1.42
CA SER A 588 9.25 18.15 -1.35
C SER A 588 10.65 17.85 -1.88
N ALA A 589 10.99 16.58 -2.15
CA ALA A 589 12.25 16.14 -2.73
C ALA A 589 12.43 16.46 -4.23
N ASN A 590 11.39 16.95 -4.93
CA ASN A 590 11.44 17.32 -6.35
C ASN A 590 11.98 16.18 -7.26
N LEU A 591 11.44 14.97 -7.05
CA LEU A 591 11.80 13.76 -7.77
C LEU A 591 11.35 13.82 -9.25
N PRO A 592 12.10 13.22 -10.19
CA PRO A 592 11.61 12.94 -11.54
C PRO A 592 10.35 12.06 -11.50
N SER A 593 9.47 12.18 -12.49
CA SER A 593 8.14 11.52 -12.49
C SER A 593 8.19 9.99 -12.51
N TYR A 594 9.32 9.41 -12.93
CA TYR A 594 9.57 7.96 -12.96
C TYR A 594 10.22 7.41 -11.68
N VAL A 595 10.52 8.25 -10.68
CA VAL A 595 11.22 7.85 -9.45
C VAL A 595 10.21 7.69 -8.30
N PRO A 596 10.09 6.50 -7.69
CA PRO A 596 9.19 6.29 -6.55
C PRO A 596 9.55 7.15 -5.33
N ASP A 597 8.58 7.88 -4.77
CA ASP A 597 8.77 8.45 -3.43
C ASP A 597 8.60 7.36 -2.37
N TRP A 598 9.68 6.67 -2.01
CA TRP A 598 9.66 5.63 -0.97
C TRP A 598 9.31 6.17 0.43
N SER A 599 9.44 7.48 0.68
CA SER A 599 9.00 8.12 1.93
C SER A 599 7.48 8.03 2.08
N HIS A 600 6.77 8.24 0.96
CA HIS A 600 5.32 8.17 0.88
C HIS A 600 4.79 6.73 0.85
N ILE A 601 3.64 6.52 1.50
CA ILE A 601 2.90 5.25 1.48
C ILE A 601 1.76 5.36 0.45
N PRO A 602 1.89 4.79 -0.76
CA PRO A 602 0.87 4.93 -1.79
C PRO A 602 -0.40 4.13 -1.40
N GLN A 603 -1.57 4.72 -1.69
CA GLN A 603 -2.86 4.11 -1.38
C GLN A 603 -3.34 3.13 -2.47
N THR A 604 -2.76 3.25 -3.68
CA THR A 604 -2.90 2.31 -4.80
C THR A 604 -1.57 1.59 -5.04
N ILE A 605 -1.61 0.33 -5.47
CA ILE A 605 -0.43 -0.50 -5.78
C ILE A 605 -0.27 -0.59 -7.29
N ALA A 606 0.96 -0.62 -7.80
CA ALA A 606 1.24 -0.91 -9.21
C ALA A 606 0.58 -2.22 -9.66
N ILE A 607 0.00 -2.22 -10.87
CA ILE A 607 -0.71 -3.35 -11.49
C ILE A 607 0.20 -4.59 -11.59
N GLY A 608 1.46 -4.40 -12.01
CA GLY A 608 2.47 -5.48 -12.14
C GLY A 608 3.04 -6.00 -10.82
N HIS A 609 2.90 -5.23 -9.72
CA HIS A 609 3.23 -5.69 -8.37
C HIS A 609 2.06 -6.48 -7.77
N ALA A 610 0.81 -6.08 -8.04
CA ALA A 610 -0.37 -6.77 -7.55
C ALA A 610 -0.66 -8.09 -8.29
N TYR A 611 -0.31 -8.19 -9.59
CA TYR A 611 -0.63 -9.30 -10.47
C TYR A 611 0.50 -9.61 -11.44
N HIS A 612 0.72 -10.89 -11.73
CA HIS A 612 1.76 -11.32 -12.66
C HIS A 612 1.32 -11.08 -14.12
N PHE A 613 2.10 -10.28 -14.84
CA PHE A 613 1.90 -9.93 -16.25
C PHE A 613 3.26 -9.91 -16.97
N SER A 614 3.26 -9.93 -18.30
CA SER A 614 4.46 -9.93 -19.12
C SER A 614 4.23 -9.11 -20.39
N ALA A 615 3.83 -7.84 -20.27
CA ALA A 615 3.50 -6.99 -21.42
C ALA A 615 4.70 -6.83 -22.37
N GLY A 616 5.90 -6.62 -21.81
CA GLY A 616 7.19 -6.63 -22.51
C GLY A 616 7.72 -8.03 -22.86
N GLY A 617 6.96 -9.11 -22.62
CA GLY A 617 7.35 -10.49 -22.93
C GLY A 617 8.70 -10.89 -22.33
N THR A 618 9.57 -11.47 -23.16
CA THR A 618 10.95 -11.84 -22.83
C THR A 618 11.99 -10.76 -23.18
N THR A 619 11.56 -9.51 -23.40
CA THR A 619 12.49 -8.42 -23.72
C THR A 619 13.19 -7.91 -22.46
N LYS A 620 14.42 -7.44 -22.62
CA LYS A 620 15.24 -6.80 -21.56
C LYS A 620 15.11 -5.28 -21.64
N ALA A 621 15.29 -4.59 -20.52
CA ALA A 621 15.29 -3.13 -20.46
C ALA A 621 16.32 -2.53 -21.43
N LYS A 622 15.90 -1.48 -22.14
CA LYS A 622 16.78 -0.73 -23.05
C LYS A 622 16.63 0.76 -22.79
N CYS A 623 17.27 1.20 -21.71
CA CYS A 623 17.26 2.57 -21.23
C CYS A 623 18.67 3.11 -20.95
N LYS A 624 18.77 4.43 -20.76
CA LYS A 624 19.97 5.13 -20.27
C LYS A 624 19.58 6.50 -19.72
N PHE A 625 20.35 7.00 -18.76
CA PHE A 625 20.23 8.41 -18.34
C PHE A 625 20.88 9.35 -19.36
N LEU A 626 20.36 10.59 -19.44
CA LEU A 626 20.85 11.64 -20.34
C LEU A 626 21.61 12.76 -19.61
N ASP A 627 21.60 12.78 -18.28
CA ASP A 627 22.35 13.72 -17.44
C ASP A 627 22.98 13.01 -16.23
N GLU A 628 24.12 13.53 -15.79
CA GLU A 628 24.91 13.00 -14.65
C GLU A 628 24.15 13.04 -13.32
N ARG A 629 23.08 13.84 -13.23
CA ARG A 629 22.22 13.98 -12.04
C ARG A 629 20.96 13.11 -12.12
N LEU A 630 20.92 12.16 -13.06
CA LEU A 630 19.88 11.13 -13.20
C LEU A 630 18.44 11.69 -13.27
N ASN A 631 18.25 12.89 -13.85
CA ASN A 631 16.92 13.52 -13.99
C ASN A 631 16.17 13.07 -15.24
N LYS A 632 16.89 12.60 -16.27
CA LYS A 632 16.30 12.25 -17.57
C LYS A 632 16.63 10.83 -17.99
N LEU A 633 15.60 10.01 -18.12
CA LEU A 633 15.69 8.61 -18.51
C LEU A 633 15.20 8.43 -19.94
N GLU A 634 16.10 8.18 -20.88
CA GLU A 634 15.74 7.71 -22.23
C GLU A 634 15.44 6.22 -22.17
N MET A 635 14.21 5.80 -22.48
CA MET A 635 13.83 4.39 -22.58
C MET A 635 13.28 4.03 -23.97
N SER A 636 13.49 2.79 -24.40
CA SER A 636 12.91 2.23 -25.62
C SER A 636 11.60 1.54 -25.29
N ALA A 637 10.51 1.92 -25.97
CA ALA A 637 9.19 1.35 -25.76
C ALA A 637 8.42 1.21 -27.08
N ILE A 638 7.61 0.16 -27.20
CA ILE A 638 6.74 -0.08 -28.36
C ILE A 638 5.52 0.84 -28.23
N TYR A 639 5.20 1.61 -29.27
CA TYR A 639 3.97 2.39 -29.29
C TYR A 639 2.76 1.46 -29.43
N LEU A 640 1.80 1.55 -28.51
CA LEU A 640 0.53 0.84 -28.63
C LEU A 640 -0.54 1.71 -29.29
N ASP A 641 -0.85 2.84 -28.65
CA ASP A 641 -2.08 3.62 -28.88
C ASP A 641 -2.02 4.96 -28.12
N THR A 642 -3.07 5.78 -28.24
CA THR A 642 -3.27 7.00 -27.43
C THR A 642 -4.63 6.96 -26.74
N ILE A 643 -4.75 7.51 -25.52
CA ILE A 643 -6.00 7.57 -24.77
C ILE A 643 -6.95 8.59 -25.41
N ASN A 644 -8.16 8.15 -25.76
CA ASN A 644 -9.22 8.98 -26.35
C ASN A 644 -10.19 9.46 -25.26
N ILE A 645 -10.67 8.55 -24.41
CA ILE A 645 -11.63 8.85 -23.36
C ILE A 645 -11.41 7.98 -22.12
N HIS A 646 -11.68 8.55 -20.94
CA HIS A 646 -11.66 7.84 -19.66
C HIS A 646 -12.97 8.02 -18.88
N GLY A 647 -13.23 7.11 -17.95
CA GLY A 647 -14.34 7.19 -17.00
C GLY A 647 -13.98 7.98 -15.74
N VAL A 648 -14.95 8.09 -14.83
CA VAL A 648 -14.72 8.56 -13.46
C VAL A 648 -13.69 7.67 -12.75
N ALA A 649 -12.74 8.28 -12.03
CA ALA A 649 -11.80 7.53 -11.19
C ALA A 649 -12.47 7.08 -9.88
N VAL A 650 -12.21 5.85 -9.45
CA VAL A 650 -12.65 5.37 -8.13
C VAL A 650 -11.66 5.86 -7.08
N GLY A 651 -12.15 6.60 -6.08
CA GLY A 651 -11.31 7.06 -4.95
C GLY A 651 -10.71 5.92 -4.13
N THR A 652 -9.69 6.21 -3.33
CA THR A 652 -9.06 5.24 -2.40
C THR A 652 -9.80 5.12 -1.07
N VAL A 653 -10.49 6.19 -0.63
CA VAL A 653 -11.44 6.16 0.49
C VAL A 653 -12.85 5.96 -0.06
N CYS A 654 -13.07 4.85 -0.76
CA CYS A 654 -14.32 4.54 -1.45
C CYS A 654 -15.24 3.58 -0.69
N THR A 655 -16.52 3.61 -1.03
CA THR A 655 -17.55 2.66 -0.58
C THR A 655 -18.03 1.77 -1.73
N ILE A 656 -18.96 0.86 -1.44
CA ILE A 656 -19.62 0.06 -2.48
C ILE A 656 -20.39 0.97 -3.47
N GLY A 657 -20.95 2.10 -3.01
CA GLY A 657 -21.68 3.00 -3.91
C GLY A 657 -20.80 3.51 -5.05
N ASP A 658 -19.54 3.81 -4.76
CA ASP A 658 -18.58 4.37 -5.70
C ASP A 658 -18.18 3.34 -6.78
N TYR A 659 -17.95 2.07 -6.40
CA TYR A 659 -17.75 0.99 -7.37
C TYR A 659 -18.96 0.80 -8.29
N LEU A 660 -20.19 0.87 -7.75
CA LEU A 660 -21.41 0.70 -8.54
C LEU A 660 -21.65 1.87 -9.51
N MET A 661 -21.41 3.11 -9.07
CA MET A 661 -21.53 4.30 -9.91
C MET A 661 -20.44 4.36 -10.99
N ALA A 662 -19.20 3.95 -10.65
CA ALA A 662 -18.12 3.82 -11.63
C ALA A 662 -18.45 2.76 -12.68
N PHE A 663 -18.90 1.55 -12.28
CA PHE A 663 -19.34 0.51 -13.21
C PHE A 663 -20.42 1.00 -14.19
N LEU A 664 -21.44 1.71 -13.70
CA LEU A 664 -22.50 2.28 -14.54
C LEU A 664 -21.96 3.32 -15.52
N HIS A 665 -21.12 4.25 -15.06
CA HIS A 665 -20.51 5.25 -15.92
C HIS A 665 -19.58 4.63 -16.98
N TRP A 666 -18.75 3.67 -16.59
CA TRP A 666 -17.79 3.03 -17.50
C TRP A 666 -18.51 2.17 -18.55
N ARG A 667 -19.58 1.45 -18.16
CA ARG A 667 -20.45 0.74 -19.12
C ARG A 667 -21.25 1.69 -20.01
N ALA A 668 -21.66 2.87 -19.53
CA ALA A 668 -22.27 3.88 -20.39
C ALA A 668 -21.30 4.40 -21.47
N LEU A 669 -20.02 4.59 -21.14
CA LEU A 669 -18.98 4.93 -22.15
C LEU A 669 -18.77 3.79 -23.16
N LEU A 670 -18.73 2.54 -22.68
CA LEU A 670 -18.58 1.34 -23.52
C LEU A 670 -19.74 1.21 -24.53
N LEU A 671 -20.98 1.34 -24.05
CA LEU A 671 -22.18 1.20 -24.87
C LEU A 671 -22.37 2.40 -25.81
N GLY A 672 -21.98 3.62 -25.40
CA GLY A 672 -22.05 4.81 -26.25
C GLY A 672 -21.30 4.65 -27.57
N SER A 673 -20.13 4.00 -27.55
CA SER A 673 -19.38 3.70 -28.77
C SER A 673 -20.00 2.62 -29.68
N LEU A 674 -20.82 1.71 -29.14
CA LEU A 674 -21.48 0.65 -29.92
C LEU A 674 -22.75 1.13 -30.66
N VAL A 675 -23.04 2.43 -30.64
CA VAL A 675 -24.18 3.04 -31.34
C VAL A 675 -23.76 3.70 -32.66
N ASP A 676 -22.50 4.13 -32.77
CA ASP A 676 -21.94 4.70 -34.00
C ASP A 676 -21.50 3.61 -35.00
N ASP A 677 -21.03 2.47 -34.49
CA ASP A 677 -20.59 1.32 -35.29
C ASP A 677 -21.76 0.35 -35.56
N ASN A 678 -22.04 0.08 -36.84
CA ASN A 678 -23.25 -0.61 -37.33
C ASN A 678 -23.13 -2.16 -37.24
N GLU A 679 -22.88 -2.68 -36.03
CA GLU A 679 -22.30 -4.00 -35.80
C GLU A 679 -23.27 -5.10 -35.30
N THR A 680 -22.79 -6.34 -35.25
CA THR A 680 -23.61 -7.53 -34.94
C THR A 680 -23.69 -7.87 -33.44
N ASN A 681 -24.75 -8.57 -33.05
CA ASN A 681 -24.99 -9.00 -31.67
C ASN A 681 -23.82 -9.80 -31.04
N GLU A 682 -23.03 -10.53 -31.83
CA GLU A 682 -21.89 -11.31 -31.34
C GLU A 682 -20.72 -10.42 -30.91
N TRP A 683 -20.47 -9.34 -31.67
CA TRP A 683 -19.40 -8.39 -31.36
C TRP A 683 -19.71 -7.59 -30.08
N GLY A 684 -20.96 -7.15 -29.91
CA GLY A 684 -21.41 -6.50 -28.67
C GLY A 684 -21.19 -7.37 -27.42
N LEU A 685 -21.36 -8.69 -27.53
CA LEU A 685 -21.06 -9.63 -26.45
C LEU A 685 -19.55 -9.74 -26.16
N LEU A 686 -18.70 -9.79 -27.20
CA LEU A 686 -17.24 -9.82 -27.04
C LEU A 686 -16.71 -8.55 -26.37
N VAL A 687 -17.23 -7.37 -26.75
CA VAL A 687 -16.87 -6.08 -26.15
C VAL A 687 -17.28 -6.02 -24.67
N GLN A 688 -18.46 -6.54 -24.32
CA GLN A 688 -18.92 -6.64 -22.93
C GLN A 688 -18.13 -7.67 -22.10
N GLU A 689 -17.71 -8.79 -22.68
CA GLU A 689 -16.82 -9.75 -22.01
C GLU A 689 -15.44 -9.11 -21.76
N GLY A 690 -14.89 -8.42 -22.76
CA GLY A 690 -13.67 -7.62 -22.63
C GLY A 690 -13.77 -6.57 -21.53
N PHE A 691 -14.92 -5.92 -21.36
CA PHE A 691 -15.18 -5.01 -20.24
C PHE A 691 -15.17 -5.73 -18.88
N CYS A 692 -15.82 -6.90 -18.77
CA CYS A 692 -15.81 -7.72 -17.55
C CYS A 692 -14.42 -8.28 -17.20
N ARG A 693 -13.57 -8.53 -18.20
CA ARG A 693 -12.14 -8.82 -18.02
C ARG A 693 -11.38 -7.56 -17.58
N THR A 694 -11.64 -6.41 -18.21
CA THR A 694 -10.97 -5.12 -17.94
C THR A 694 -11.15 -4.66 -16.49
N ILE A 695 -12.39 -4.61 -15.98
CA ILE A 695 -12.64 -4.20 -14.58
C ILE A 695 -12.13 -5.23 -13.55
N SER A 696 -11.75 -6.43 -14.00
CA SER A 696 -11.09 -7.46 -13.18
C SER A 696 -9.59 -7.58 -13.45
N LEU A 697 -8.99 -6.67 -14.24
CA LEU A 697 -7.58 -6.71 -14.68
C LEU A 697 -7.18 -8.05 -15.31
N GLY A 698 -8.10 -8.70 -16.03
CA GLY A 698 -7.94 -10.03 -16.61
C GLY A 698 -7.92 -11.18 -15.58
N GLN A 699 -7.96 -10.88 -14.29
CA GLN A 699 -7.82 -11.84 -13.19
C GLN A 699 -9.13 -12.58 -12.90
N VAL A 700 -9.62 -13.31 -13.91
CA VAL A 700 -10.81 -14.16 -13.90
C VAL A 700 -10.50 -15.46 -13.14
N PRO A 701 -11.28 -15.84 -12.12
CA PRO A 701 -11.10 -17.11 -11.43
C PRO A 701 -11.28 -18.31 -12.37
N ALA A 702 -10.44 -19.34 -12.22
CA ALA A 702 -10.41 -20.52 -13.10
C ALA A 702 -11.77 -21.20 -13.30
N ALA A 703 -12.65 -21.17 -12.28
CA ALA A 703 -14.02 -21.69 -12.34
C ALA A 703 -14.90 -21.05 -13.41
N TYR A 704 -14.58 -19.83 -13.86
CA TYR A 704 -15.37 -19.08 -14.86
C TYR A 704 -14.64 -18.88 -16.20
N ASN A 705 -13.45 -19.49 -16.39
CA ASN A 705 -12.55 -19.18 -17.50
C ASN A 705 -12.89 -19.85 -18.85
N GLY A 706 -14.08 -20.47 -18.97
CA GLY A 706 -14.45 -21.31 -20.12
C GLY A 706 -15.86 -21.07 -20.68
N SER A 707 -16.55 -19.98 -20.31
CA SER A 707 -17.86 -19.63 -20.85
C SER A 707 -18.29 -18.20 -20.45
N ASN A 708 -19.41 -17.71 -21.00
CA ASN A 708 -20.03 -16.42 -20.67
C ASN A 708 -20.48 -16.31 -19.19
N GLN A 709 -20.20 -17.30 -18.35
CA GLN A 709 -20.40 -17.26 -16.89
C GLN A 709 -19.68 -16.08 -16.22
N TRP A 710 -18.48 -15.67 -16.68
CA TRP A 710 -17.81 -14.51 -16.06
C TRP A 710 -18.58 -13.20 -16.31
N LEU A 711 -19.02 -12.95 -17.54
CA LEU A 711 -19.89 -11.82 -17.89
C LEU A 711 -21.19 -11.89 -17.08
N THR A 712 -21.86 -13.05 -17.07
CA THR A 712 -23.14 -13.26 -16.40
C THR A 712 -23.03 -13.05 -14.88
N THR A 713 -21.98 -13.56 -14.25
CA THR A 713 -21.71 -13.37 -12.82
C THR A 713 -21.36 -11.91 -12.53
N THR A 714 -20.49 -11.28 -13.33
CA THR A 714 -20.14 -9.86 -13.17
C THR A 714 -21.39 -8.98 -13.21
N TYR A 715 -22.20 -9.12 -14.27
CA TYR A 715 -23.42 -8.32 -14.43
C TYR A 715 -24.47 -8.63 -13.38
N HIS A 716 -24.62 -9.89 -12.93
CA HIS A 716 -25.49 -10.23 -11.80
C HIS A 716 -25.06 -9.52 -10.51
N ILE A 717 -23.78 -9.61 -10.15
CA ILE A 717 -23.23 -9.00 -8.93
C ILE A 717 -23.48 -7.49 -8.91
N PHE A 718 -23.18 -6.79 -10.02
CA PHE A 718 -23.41 -5.35 -10.11
C PHE A 718 -24.92 -5.01 -10.16
N ALA A 719 -25.72 -5.67 -11.00
CA ALA A 719 -27.16 -5.39 -11.13
C ALA A 719 -27.94 -5.63 -9.83
N SER A 720 -27.67 -6.76 -9.16
CA SER A 720 -28.26 -7.13 -7.86
C SER A 720 -27.89 -6.13 -6.76
N LEU A 721 -26.61 -5.73 -6.69
CA LEU A 721 -26.16 -4.73 -5.72
C LEU A 721 -26.71 -3.32 -6.01
N ILE A 722 -26.83 -2.91 -7.28
CA ILE A 722 -27.47 -1.64 -7.67
C ILE A 722 -28.95 -1.67 -7.28
N ARG A 723 -29.70 -2.71 -7.67
CA ARG A 723 -31.12 -2.83 -7.32
C ARG A 723 -31.37 -2.83 -5.81
N LYS A 724 -30.43 -3.37 -5.01
CA LYS A 724 -30.46 -3.42 -3.54
C LYS A 724 -29.99 -2.13 -2.84
N ARG A 725 -29.12 -1.32 -3.47
CA ARG A 725 -28.54 -0.07 -2.90
C ARG A 725 -29.21 1.21 -3.39
N LEU A 726 -29.62 1.21 -4.66
CA LEU A 726 -30.14 2.35 -5.42
C LEU A 726 -31.46 1.95 -6.09
N PRO A 727 -32.49 1.53 -5.34
CA PRO A 727 -33.70 0.92 -5.92
C PRO A 727 -34.47 1.82 -6.88
N GLN A 728 -34.36 3.15 -6.70
CA GLN A 728 -34.98 4.17 -7.55
C GLN A 728 -34.21 4.46 -8.84
N LEU A 729 -33.00 3.92 -9.01
CA LEU A 729 -32.23 4.06 -10.24
C LEU A 729 -32.76 3.03 -11.26
N PRO A 730 -33.20 3.45 -12.46
CA PRO A 730 -33.53 2.51 -13.52
C PRO A 730 -32.26 1.78 -13.97
N LEU A 731 -32.40 0.48 -14.22
CA LEU A 731 -31.42 -0.28 -14.98
C LEU A 731 -31.91 -0.31 -16.43
N ASP A 732 -30.99 -0.32 -17.38
CA ASP A 732 -31.30 -0.55 -18.79
C ASP A 732 -31.83 -1.98 -19.03
N LEU A 733 -32.47 -2.18 -20.19
CA LEU A 733 -33.13 -3.44 -20.56
C LEU A 733 -32.16 -4.64 -20.69
N GLU A 734 -30.85 -4.42 -20.79
CA GLU A 734 -29.87 -5.49 -20.82
C GLU A 734 -29.44 -5.86 -19.40
N LEU A 735 -28.95 -4.90 -18.60
CA LEU A 735 -28.48 -5.15 -17.24
C LEU A 735 -29.61 -5.66 -16.32
N GLN A 736 -30.86 -5.25 -16.58
CA GLN A 736 -32.04 -5.76 -15.89
C GLN A 736 -32.24 -7.28 -16.07
N LYS A 737 -31.75 -7.90 -17.16
CA LYS A 737 -31.82 -9.37 -17.38
C LYS A 737 -30.98 -10.15 -16.36
N TYR A 738 -29.95 -9.52 -15.79
CA TYR A 738 -28.98 -10.18 -14.92
C TYR A 738 -29.32 -10.10 -13.43
N VAL A 739 -30.29 -9.25 -13.02
CA VAL A 739 -30.71 -9.09 -11.61
C VAL A 739 -31.06 -10.43 -10.97
N ASP A 740 -31.81 -11.28 -11.68
CA ASP A 740 -32.29 -12.59 -11.22
C ASP A 740 -31.59 -13.77 -11.93
N ALA A 741 -30.42 -13.52 -12.55
CA ALA A 741 -29.64 -14.56 -13.20
C ALA A 741 -29.15 -15.62 -12.20
N LYS A 742 -29.28 -16.90 -12.57
CA LYS A 742 -28.83 -18.03 -11.74
C LYS A 742 -27.31 -18.18 -11.85
N VAL A 743 -26.59 -17.73 -10.82
CA VAL A 743 -25.13 -17.82 -10.70
C VAL A 743 -24.73 -18.47 -9.37
N ASP A 744 -23.52 -19.01 -9.30
CA ASP A 744 -22.99 -19.68 -8.10
C ASP A 744 -22.41 -18.69 -7.08
N VAL A 745 -23.23 -17.71 -6.67
CA VAL A 745 -22.94 -16.72 -5.61
C VAL A 745 -24.26 -16.36 -4.91
N LYS A 746 -24.31 -16.38 -3.58
CA LYS A 746 -25.56 -16.05 -2.85
C LYS A 746 -25.78 -14.54 -2.68
N PRO A 747 -27.04 -14.04 -2.57
CA PRO A 747 -27.36 -12.61 -2.43
C PRO A 747 -26.72 -11.87 -1.23
N GLU A 748 -26.29 -12.61 -0.22
CA GLU A 748 -25.52 -12.16 0.94
C GLU A 748 -24.00 -12.11 0.66
N GLU A 749 -23.49 -13.01 -0.18
CA GLU A 749 -22.07 -13.13 -0.57
C GLU A 749 -21.67 -12.08 -1.61
N CYS A 750 -22.62 -11.54 -2.40
CA CYS A 750 -22.34 -10.59 -3.49
C CYS A 750 -21.46 -9.40 -3.07
N ARG A 751 -21.60 -8.90 -1.82
CA ARG A 751 -20.73 -7.85 -1.27
C ARG A 751 -19.27 -8.29 -1.14
N GLN A 752 -19.04 -9.50 -0.62
CA GLN A 752 -17.70 -10.03 -0.41
C GLN A 752 -17.07 -10.40 -1.77
N PHE A 753 -17.87 -10.95 -2.68
CA PHE A 753 -17.47 -11.22 -4.06
C PHE A 753 -17.00 -9.94 -4.77
N LEU A 754 -17.77 -8.83 -4.66
CA LEU A 754 -17.40 -7.56 -5.28
C LEU A 754 -16.05 -7.04 -4.75
N GLN A 755 -15.86 -7.00 -3.43
CA GLN A 755 -14.58 -6.53 -2.87
C GLN A 755 -13.40 -7.40 -3.33
N LYS A 756 -13.56 -8.73 -3.26
CA LYS A 756 -12.52 -9.72 -3.58
C LYS A 756 -12.13 -9.75 -5.06
N HIS A 757 -13.08 -9.47 -5.97
CA HIS A 757 -12.88 -9.66 -7.41
C HIS A 757 -12.90 -8.37 -8.25
N PHE A 758 -13.26 -7.22 -7.66
CA PHE A 758 -13.27 -5.92 -8.36
C PHE A 758 -12.77 -4.76 -7.50
N GLY A 759 -13.03 -4.73 -6.18
CA GLY A 759 -12.75 -3.57 -5.31
C GLY A 759 -11.31 -3.04 -5.40
N ASP A 760 -10.34 -3.85 -4.95
CA ASP A 760 -8.91 -3.51 -4.93
C ASP A 760 -8.31 -3.28 -6.35
N ARG A 761 -9.05 -3.71 -7.39
CA ARG A 761 -8.69 -3.60 -8.82
C ARG A 761 -9.17 -2.28 -9.41
N MET A 762 -10.37 -1.83 -9.04
CA MET A 762 -10.93 -0.53 -9.46
C MET A 762 -10.34 0.64 -8.65
N MET A 763 -9.95 0.42 -7.39
CA MET A 763 -9.52 1.47 -6.44
C MET A 763 -8.29 2.28 -6.93
N GLY A 764 -8.45 3.59 -7.02
CA GLY A 764 -7.46 4.56 -7.53
C GLY A 764 -7.25 4.53 -9.06
N ARG A 765 -8.14 3.83 -9.78
CA ARG A 765 -8.06 3.65 -11.24
C ARG A 765 -9.31 4.17 -11.94
N CYS A 766 -9.20 4.39 -13.25
CA CYS A 766 -10.32 4.70 -14.14
C CYS A 766 -10.28 3.81 -15.38
N PHE A 767 -11.45 3.45 -15.91
CA PHE A 767 -11.60 2.81 -17.22
C PHE A 767 -11.21 3.77 -18.34
N CYS A 768 -10.70 3.25 -19.46
CA CYS A 768 -10.38 4.01 -20.66
C CYS A 768 -10.73 3.28 -21.95
N ARG A 769 -10.93 4.06 -23.01
CA ARG A 769 -10.93 3.63 -24.42
C ARG A 769 -9.90 4.46 -25.19
N THR A 770 -9.14 3.82 -26.06
CA THR A 770 -8.09 4.44 -26.88
C THR A 770 -8.62 4.96 -28.22
N GLU A 771 -7.76 5.57 -29.04
CA GLU A 771 -8.10 6.03 -30.39
C GLU A 771 -8.43 4.85 -31.33
N GLU A 772 -7.65 3.77 -31.32
CA GLU A 772 -7.99 2.52 -32.05
C GLU A 772 -9.03 1.65 -31.31
N GLY A 773 -9.81 2.24 -30.41
CA GLY A 773 -10.97 1.60 -29.77
C GLY A 773 -10.66 0.52 -28.72
N ARG A 774 -9.39 0.28 -28.38
CA ARG A 774 -8.99 -0.68 -27.34
C ARG A 774 -9.49 -0.23 -25.97
N ILE A 775 -9.90 -1.17 -25.14
CA ILE A 775 -10.42 -0.89 -23.79
C ILE A 775 -9.42 -1.29 -22.70
N GLY A 776 -9.42 -0.54 -21.60
CA GLY A 776 -8.46 -0.70 -20.51
C GLY A 776 -8.86 -0.06 -19.18
N MET A 777 -7.98 -0.17 -18.20
CA MET A 777 -8.11 0.47 -16.89
C MET A 777 -6.73 0.82 -16.33
N GLY A 778 -6.50 2.08 -15.97
CA GLY A 778 -5.21 2.59 -15.52
C GLY A 778 -5.33 3.65 -14.44
N THR A 779 -4.22 4.30 -14.09
CA THR A 779 -4.14 5.41 -13.12
C THR A 779 -5.31 6.41 -13.23
N GLY A 780 -5.86 6.86 -12.11
CA GLY A 780 -6.96 7.83 -12.08
C GLY A 780 -6.59 9.27 -12.49
N PHE A 781 -5.35 9.53 -12.92
CA PHE A 781 -4.90 10.82 -13.49
C PHE A 781 -4.64 10.79 -14.99
N MET A 782 -5.00 9.67 -15.63
CA MET A 782 -5.02 9.52 -17.09
C MET A 782 -5.96 10.57 -17.71
N LEU A 783 -5.52 11.17 -18.81
CA LEU A 783 -6.26 12.16 -19.60
C LEU A 783 -6.28 11.77 -21.09
N PRO A 784 -7.21 12.31 -21.90
CA PRO A 784 -7.13 12.22 -23.35
C PRO A 784 -5.80 12.80 -23.86
N GLY A 785 -5.17 12.11 -24.81
CA GLY A 785 -3.84 12.46 -25.33
C GLY A 785 -2.65 11.86 -24.57
N ASP A 786 -2.88 11.13 -23.46
CA ASP A 786 -1.82 10.30 -22.85
C ASP A 786 -1.47 9.13 -23.77
N VAL A 787 -0.18 8.88 -23.97
CA VAL A 787 0.32 7.85 -24.88
C VAL A 787 0.49 6.52 -24.16
N VAL A 788 -0.07 5.44 -24.72
CA VAL A 788 0.06 4.08 -24.23
C VAL A 788 1.28 3.41 -24.87
N VAL A 789 2.25 2.99 -24.07
CA VAL A 789 3.46 2.30 -24.56
C VAL A 789 3.74 1.02 -23.77
N VAL A 790 4.49 0.11 -24.40
CA VAL A 790 5.05 -1.09 -23.76
C VAL A 790 6.56 -0.92 -23.64
N PRO A 791 7.11 -0.57 -22.47
CA PRO A 791 8.56 -0.50 -22.27
C PRO A 791 9.17 -1.89 -22.42
N LEU A 792 10.32 -1.97 -23.09
CA LEU A 792 11.09 -3.22 -23.11
C LEU A 792 11.53 -3.55 -21.68
N GLY A 793 11.43 -4.81 -21.26
CA GLY A 793 11.72 -5.22 -19.88
C GLY A 793 10.68 -4.84 -18.82
N CYS A 794 9.45 -4.47 -19.18
CA CYS A 794 8.39 -4.20 -18.19
C CYS A 794 7.27 -5.27 -18.18
N SER A 795 6.77 -5.61 -16.99
CA SER A 795 5.60 -6.47 -16.81
C SER A 795 4.30 -5.87 -17.34
N THR A 796 4.19 -4.55 -17.42
CA THR A 796 2.96 -3.80 -17.68
C THR A 796 3.12 -2.74 -18.78
N LEU A 797 1.99 -2.24 -19.28
CA LEU A 797 1.95 -1.06 -20.16
C LEU A 797 1.92 0.20 -19.30
N VAL A 798 2.48 1.30 -19.83
CA VAL A 798 2.57 2.57 -19.12
C VAL A 798 2.01 3.73 -19.93
N LEU A 799 1.56 4.75 -19.21
CA LEU A 799 0.99 5.99 -19.72
C LEU A 799 2.00 7.12 -19.63
N LEU A 800 2.29 7.76 -20.77
CA LEU A 800 3.24 8.86 -20.89
C LEU A 800 2.53 10.13 -21.39
N ARG A 801 2.68 11.24 -20.67
CA ARG A 801 2.15 12.56 -21.07
C ARG A 801 3.26 13.43 -21.61
N LEU A 802 3.11 13.95 -22.82
CA LEU A 802 4.03 14.94 -23.38
C LEU A 802 3.94 16.25 -22.58
N GLU A 803 5.04 16.73 -22.00
CA GLU A 803 5.10 18.02 -21.31
C GLU A 803 6.13 18.96 -21.95
N GLY A 804 5.78 20.25 -22.05
CA GLY A 804 6.66 21.28 -22.61
C GLY A 804 6.93 21.14 -24.12
N THR A 805 8.04 21.73 -24.57
CA THR A 805 8.38 21.89 -26.01
C THR A 805 9.58 21.06 -26.47
N ARG A 806 10.07 20.14 -25.62
CA ARG A 806 11.34 19.40 -25.83
C ARG A 806 11.19 17.93 -26.17
N CYS A 807 9.96 17.46 -26.42
CA CYS A 807 9.65 16.03 -26.57
C CYS A 807 10.02 15.19 -25.31
N GLU A 808 9.84 15.81 -24.14
CA GLU A 808 10.07 15.22 -22.83
C GLU A 808 8.71 14.78 -22.25
N TYR A 809 8.68 13.63 -21.57
CA TYR A 809 7.43 12.96 -21.16
C TYR A 809 7.37 12.78 -19.66
N ARG A 810 6.21 13.09 -19.06
CA ARG A 810 5.90 12.71 -17.69
C ARG A 810 5.41 11.27 -17.67
N PHE A 811 5.91 10.47 -16.73
CA PHE A 811 5.27 9.22 -16.35
C PHE A 811 3.96 9.52 -15.59
N VAL A 812 2.84 8.96 -16.07
CA VAL A 812 1.49 9.17 -15.47
C VAL A 812 1.07 7.97 -14.62
N GLY A 813 1.47 6.77 -15.02
CA GLY A 813 1.23 5.52 -14.30
C GLY A 813 1.16 4.30 -15.22
N ASP A 814 0.75 3.17 -14.66
CA ASP A 814 0.49 1.94 -15.40
C ASP A 814 -0.96 1.86 -15.91
N VAL A 815 -1.15 0.99 -16.90
CA VAL A 815 -2.46 0.72 -17.51
C VAL A 815 -2.58 -0.75 -17.91
N TYR A 816 -3.72 -1.35 -17.58
CA TYR A 816 -4.15 -2.61 -18.16
C TYR A 816 -4.87 -2.33 -19.49
N ILE A 817 -4.42 -2.96 -20.58
CA ILE A 817 -5.14 -2.99 -21.86
C ILE A 817 -5.56 -4.43 -22.15
N ASN A 818 -6.85 -4.66 -22.44
CA ASN A 818 -7.38 -6.00 -22.65
C ASN A 818 -6.70 -6.68 -23.85
N GLY A 819 -6.08 -7.85 -23.60
CA GLY A 819 -5.39 -8.65 -24.62
C GLY A 819 -3.96 -8.22 -24.97
N TYR A 820 -3.34 -7.30 -24.23
CA TYR A 820 -1.96 -6.84 -24.47
C TYR A 820 -1.00 -7.00 -23.27
N MET A 821 -1.46 -7.62 -22.17
CA MET A 821 -0.65 -7.82 -20.95
C MET A 821 0.36 -8.98 -21.05
N ASP A 822 0.32 -9.76 -22.12
CA ASP A 822 0.96 -11.06 -22.25
C ASP A 822 1.75 -11.14 -23.57
N GLY A 823 2.81 -10.33 -23.69
CA GLY A 823 3.79 -10.34 -24.79
C GLY A 823 3.32 -9.83 -26.16
N ARG A 824 2.01 -9.80 -26.44
CA ARG A 824 1.44 -9.52 -27.77
C ARG A 824 2.01 -8.28 -28.49
N ALA A 825 2.29 -7.19 -27.77
CA ALA A 825 2.86 -5.99 -28.38
C ALA A 825 4.27 -6.24 -28.96
N VAL A 826 5.05 -7.13 -28.33
CA VAL A 826 6.37 -7.58 -28.78
C VAL A 826 6.25 -8.52 -29.98
N GLU A 827 5.24 -9.40 -29.99
CA GLU A 827 4.93 -10.24 -31.16
C GLU A 827 4.59 -9.37 -32.38
N GLU A 828 3.69 -8.40 -32.22
CA GLU A 828 3.32 -7.46 -33.28
C GLU A 828 4.49 -6.55 -33.70
N TRP A 829 5.45 -6.24 -32.81
CA TRP A 829 6.69 -5.55 -33.18
C TRP A 829 7.65 -6.44 -33.98
N ASN A 830 7.85 -7.70 -33.57
CA ASN A 830 8.70 -8.67 -34.27
C ASN A 830 8.17 -8.97 -35.69
N ASP A 831 6.84 -8.99 -35.86
CA ASP A 831 6.17 -9.09 -37.15
C ASP A 831 6.26 -7.81 -38.01
N GLY A 832 6.87 -6.73 -37.50
CA GLY A 832 6.97 -5.44 -38.19
C GLY A 832 5.66 -4.62 -38.23
N LYS A 833 4.64 -5.01 -37.45
CA LYS A 833 3.33 -4.33 -37.37
C LYS A 833 3.32 -3.15 -36.38
N ARG A 834 4.35 -3.02 -35.53
CA ARG A 834 4.51 -1.92 -34.56
C ARG A 834 5.91 -1.32 -34.58
N GLU A 835 6.00 -0.06 -34.15
CA GLU A 835 7.25 0.67 -34.04
C GLU A 835 7.80 0.66 -32.60
N LEU A 836 9.10 0.35 -32.47
CA LEU A 836 9.87 0.65 -31.27
C LEU A 836 10.33 2.12 -31.34
N ARG A 837 9.89 2.94 -30.38
CA ARG A 837 10.25 4.36 -30.28
C ARG A 837 11.07 4.62 -29.00
N LYS A 838 11.68 5.81 -28.93
CA LYS A 838 12.39 6.29 -27.74
C LYS A 838 11.57 7.38 -27.05
N TYR A 839 11.51 7.33 -25.73
CA TYR A 839 10.83 8.32 -24.90
C TYR A 839 11.81 8.80 -23.82
N VAL A 840 11.86 10.12 -23.60
CA VAL A 840 12.69 10.72 -22.55
C VAL A 840 11.78 11.11 -21.39
N LEU A 841 11.92 10.43 -20.26
CA LEU A 841 11.20 10.74 -19.03
C LEU A 841 11.94 11.81 -18.23
N HIS A 842 11.21 12.62 -17.45
CA HIS A 842 11.73 13.69 -16.58
C HIS A 842 10.99 13.78 -15.24
#